data_AF-A0A285CEJ1-F1
#
_entry.id   AF-A0A285CEJ1-F1
#
_cell.length_a   1.000
_cell.length_b   1.000
_cell.length_c   1.000
_cell.angle_alpha   90.00
_cell.angle_beta   90.00
_cell.angle_gamma   90.00
#
_symmetry.space_group_name_H-M   'P 1'
#
loop_
_entity.id
_entity.type
_entity.pdbx_description
1 polymer ?
#
loop_
_entity_poly.entity_id
_entity_poly.type
_entity_poly.pdbx_seq_one_letter_code
_entity_poly.pdbx_strand_id
1 'polypeptide(L)'
;MTLVQEPRAALTALADSTVPYLLGVRHHSPALAAAVPALLDASGAEVVCVELPADFQPWLTHLGAPGTVAPVALAGAGEGGRLGFYPFADFSPELAAIRWAREHGAEVVCCDLPMSDPRWAGLPAGDLVTSADRTPTAFAAALTAAGTGRDGDDMWDRSVEVLAPGCTPEAVRRAALSVGWALRRDAESAGGVPAVDLARETYMRETITRAATDGRRVAAVVGAFHAPALTEGADTGGAPPSGEELPAVVTSLVPYAFDLLDSRSGYPAGIRDPRWQQSVFLAAGDPERLYEAAARAITDVCRELRAGGHVAGTGEARETLRVAGDLARLRGLAAPGRGEVLEALTTVMGQGEPLGRGRALAKALETVLVGTDRGRVAPGTPRSGLGPSVEAELAALRLPGPDDPTARELRLDPLRSALDGRREILLQRLAVCGAGYGEPVQVSGTGDASALTTRWRLSWTPAVPVRLDLAGIRGVTAARAAEGTLRENFRRESAEGGPTSALVLTGLRDAARCDLPSLVAERLADAAEVLPTCATLPELLAALDLLEALRRGHLPGTTPEGRRTAAELAAELLESAVRSLPGLAGSDDPEETGALIALASRAGEHRLGLRMDDALSDLARTGSPLVQGAALAARVLLDLDDADTLGSRAAGWIDTATGPDQRHALSRRLTGLLGGAAPLLQSAPTALDSLLDRIDALTDQGFLDRLPALRGGFDTLSPAGRDRLLDTVTERLGDRLDLALGASPHLLALWTAADAAGRAAVESLRPPLGMCLPAAQDTPAPKAPDTPPPPPSEEHPASALHLTPTDRWRLLLGRENEKLPQNAHRYAHALDELYGTGRGEGSADLGRAGGQAGGQDASFPTAREWAEELDALFGADVREEVLARAADQGRADVLTELDPKAVRPSVDLLTSVLNLAGGMPEQQLARLRPLVRRLVDELAKELATKLRPALTGLATPRPTRRPGGRIDLPRTLRANLAHTRRTEDGRTLVVPERPVFSTRSRREADWRLVLVVDVSGSMEASVVWSALTAAVLGGVPTLSTHFLAFSTEVIDLTDRVDDPLSLLLEVRVGGGTHIAAGLAHARSLVTVPSRTLVVVVSDFEEGYPLGGLLGEVRALASSGVHLMGCAALDDTGAPRYSVPVAQQLVAAGMPVAALSPMALARWVGDRLRGEAR
;
A
#
# COMPACT_ATOMS: atom_id res chain seq x y z
N MET A 1 29.50 15.96 43.24
CA MET A 1 28.69 15.83 44.48
C MET A 1 27.42 16.64 44.28
N THR A 2 26.40 16.04 43.67
CA THR A 2 25.06 16.64 43.56
C THR A 2 24.40 16.56 44.94
N LEU A 3 24.00 17.71 45.49
CA LEU A 3 23.22 17.78 46.72
C LEU A 3 21.93 16.98 46.52
N VAL A 4 21.80 15.84 47.21
CA VAL A 4 20.56 15.07 47.24
C VAL A 4 19.54 15.91 47.99
N GLN A 5 18.70 16.63 47.25
CA GLN A 5 17.58 17.39 47.82
C GLN A 5 16.63 16.41 48.51
N GLU A 6 16.30 16.66 49.78
CA GLU A 6 15.40 15.80 50.54
C GLU A 6 13.97 15.86 49.92
N PRO A 7 13.35 14.73 49.55
CA PRO A 7 12.08 14.71 48.81
C PRO A 7 10.95 15.47 49.49
N ARG A 8 10.86 15.40 50.83
CA ARG A 8 9.85 16.12 51.62
C ARG A 8 10.03 17.64 51.57
N ALA A 9 11.27 18.11 51.55
CA ALA A 9 11.58 19.53 51.45
C ALA A 9 11.25 20.05 50.04
N ALA A 10 11.58 19.29 49.00
CA ALA A 10 11.21 19.63 47.62
C ALA A 10 9.69 19.72 47.44
N LEU A 11 8.95 18.73 47.95
CA LEU A 11 7.48 18.74 47.85
C LEU A 11 6.85 19.91 48.63
N THR A 12 7.38 20.22 49.81
CA THR A 12 6.88 21.35 50.60
C THR A 12 7.08 22.67 49.86
N ALA A 13 8.24 22.86 49.21
CA ALA A 13 8.48 24.03 48.38
C ALA A 13 7.50 24.15 47.20
N LEU A 14 7.17 23.04 46.52
CA LEU A 14 6.18 23.02 45.44
C LEU A 14 4.77 23.35 45.94
N ALA A 15 4.36 22.80 47.08
CA ALA A 15 3.05 23.03 47.66
C ALA A 15 2.87 24.47 48.18
N ASP A 16 3.95 25.06 48.72
CA ASP A 16 4.01 26.41 49.27
C ASP A 16 4.15 27.50 48.17
N SER A 17 4.36 27.11 46.90
CA SER A 17 4.38 28.05 45.78
C SER A 17 3.04 28.75 45.61
N THR A 18 3.05 30.08 45.66
CA THR A 18 1.87 30.95 45.48
C THR A 18 1.94 31.82 44.23
N VAL A 19 3.11 31.91 43.58
CA VAL A 19 3.33 32.69 42.35
C VAL A 19 4.17 31.86 41.36
N PRO A 20 3.54 30.97 40.56
CA PRO A 20 2.11 30.65 40.53
C PRO A 20 1.70 29.67 41.64
N TYR A 21 0.39 29.64 41.94
CA TYR A 21 -0.21 28.54 42.69
C TYR A 21 -0.26 27.28 41.82
N LEU A 22 0.55 26.29 42.16
CA LEU A 22 0.77 25.11 41.31
C LEU A 22 -0.31 24.04 41.50
N LEU A 23 -0.91 23.61 40.39
CA LEU A 23 -1.80 22.46 40.27
C LEU A 23 -1.20 21.50 39.24
N GLY A 24 -0.42 20.52 39.74
CA GLY A 24 0.11 19.44 38.92
C GLY A 24 -0.98 18.42 38.61
N VAL A 25 -1.31 18.23 37.33
CA VAL A 25 -2.44 17.39 36.90
C VAL A 25 -2.01 16.29 35.92
N ARG A 26 -2.89 15.31 35.75
CA ARG A 26 -2.93 14.42 34.59
C ARG A 26 -4.20 14.77 33.82
N HIS A 27 -4.09 14.82 32.48
CA HIS A 27 -5.14 15.25 31.56
C HIS A 27 -6.51 14.60 31.79
N HIS A 28 -6.51 13.35 32.27
CA HIS A 28 -7.69 12.67 32.78
C HIS A 28 -7.43 12.19 34.21
N SER A 29 -8.03 12.89 35.19
CA SER A 29 -7.90 12.60 36.62
C SER A 29 -9.21 12.94 37.34
N PRO A 30 -10.09 11.95 37.58
CA PRO A 30 -11.34 12.15 38.30
C PRO A 30 -11.16 12.78 39.68
N ALA A 31 -10.16 12.34 40.43
CA ALA A 31 -9.88 12.87 41.76
C ALA A 31 -9.48 14.35 41.72
N LEU A 32 -8.55 14.73 40.83
CA LEU A 32 -8.15 16.14 40.72
C LEU A 32 -9.24 17.00 40.11
N ALA A 33 -9.95 16.54 39.08
CA ALA A 33 -11.03 17.31 38.48
C ALA A 33 -12.13 17.67 39.51
N ALA A 34 -12.42 16.78 40.45
CA ALA A 34 -13.32 17.07 41.56
C ALA A 34 -12.72 18.03 42.61
N ALA A 35 -11.40 17.99 42.83
CA ALA A 35 -10.71 18.80 43.82
C ALA A 35 -10.34 20.23 43.33
N VAL A 36 -10.09 20.39 42.04
CA VAL A 36 -9.60 21.63 41.41
C VAL A 36 -10.46 22.86 41.73
N PRO A 37 -11.80 22.83 41.65
CA PRO A 37 -12.62 24.00 42.00
C PRO A 37 -12.35 24.50 43.43
N ALA A 38 -12.31 23.60 44.41
CA ALA A 38 -12.03 23.96 45.81
C ALA A 38 -10.60 24.47 46.03
N LEU A 39 -9.63 23.96 45.25
CA LEU A 39 -8.25 24.43 45.29
C LEU A 39 -8.10 25.84 44.70
N LEU A 40 -8.81 26.13 43.60
CA LEU A 40 -8.82 27.45 42.96
C LEU A 40 -9.54 28.50 43.83
N ASP A 41 -10.62 28.10 44.51
CA ASP A 41 -11.28 28.92 45.52
C ASP A 41 -10.30 29.28 46.66
N ALA A 42 -9.55 28.29 47.15
CA ALA A 42 -8.58 28.49 48.22
C ALA A 42 -7.38 29.36 47.79
N SER A 43 -6.97 29.32 46.52
CA SER A 43 -5.88 30.16 46.00
C SER A 43 -6.30 31.59 45.70
N GLY A 44 -7.61 31.85 45.52
CA GLY A 44 -8.15 33.14 45.12
C GLY A 44 -7.67 33.60 43.75
N ALA A 45 -7.49 32.67 42.81
CA ALA A 45 -6.89 32.95 41.50
C ALA A 45 -7.71 33.95 40.69
N GLU A 46 -7.04 34.94 40.09
CA GLU A 46 -7.61 35.91 39.14
C GLU A 46 -7.29 35.52 37.69
N VAL A 47 -6.24 34.72 37.49
CA VAL A 47 -5.85 34.12 36.22
C VAL A 47 -5.57 32.64 36.43
N VAL A 48 -6.07 31.81 35.52
CA VAL A 48 -5.78 30.39 35.45
C VAL A 48 -5.02 30.11 34.16
N CYS A 49 -3.74 29.76 34.28
CA CYS A 49 -2.93 29.27 33.16
C CYS A 49 -3.16 27.77 33.01
N VAL A 50 -3.56 27.32 31.82
CA VAL A 50 -3.84 25.91 31.52
C VAL A 50 -2.89 25.41 30.44
N GLU A 51 -2.31 24.23 30.63
CA GLU A 51 -1.46 23.55 29.64
C GLU A 51 -2.26 23.15 28.39
N LEU A 52 -2.43 24.12 27.49
CA LEU A 52 -3.00 23.94 26.16
C LEU A 52 -2.23 24.82 25.18
N PRO A 53 -2.01 24.38 23.94
CA PRO A 53 -1.42 25.19 22.90
C PRO A 53 -2.14 26.54 22.75
N ALA A 54 -1.37 27.60 22.53
CA ALA A 54 -1.90 28.96 22.36
C ALA A 54 -2.96 29.08 21.25
N ASP A 55 -2.89 28.23 20.21
CA ASP A 55 -3.84 28.17 19.09
C ASP A 55 -5.28 27.86 19.54
N PHE A 56 -5.44 27.26 20.72
CA PHE A 56 -6.75 26.92 21.27
C PHE A 56 -7.40 28.02 22.11
N GLN A 57 -6.69 29.13 22.37
CA GLN A 57 -7.21 30.25 23.18
C GLN A 57 -8.61 30.73 22.74
N PRO A 58 -8.94 30.86 21.43
CA PRO A 58 -10.29 31.29 21.01
C PRO A 58 -11.41 30.32 21.39
N TRP A 59 -11.09 29.04 21.60
CA TRP A 59 -12.08 27.99 21.85
C TRP A 59 -12.46 27.84 23.32
N LEU A 60 -11.67 28.39 24.26
CA LEU A 60 -11.91 28.23 25.71
C LEU A 60 -13.31 28.70 26.14
N THR A 61 -13.80 29.79 25.54
CA THR A 61 -15.16 30.32 25.81
C THR A 61 -16.26 29.32 25.44
N HIS A 62 -16.05 28.54 24.38
CA HIS A 62 -16.99 27.52 23.88
C HIS A 62 -16.82 26.19 24.63
N LEU A 63 -15.59 25.82 24.96
CA LEU A 63 -15.26 24.63 25.73
C LEU A 63 -15.86 24.70 27.15
N GLY A 64 -15.76 25.86 27.80
CA GLY A 64 -16.37 26.12 29.12
C GLY A 64 -17.85 26.48 29.10
N ALA A 65 -18.53 26.48 27.95
CA ALA A 65 -19.93 26.88 27.87
C ALA A 65 -20.87 25.85 28.53
N PRO A 66 -21.92 26.25 29.28
CA PRO A 66 -22.85 25.31 29.92
C PRO A 66 -23.57 24.35 28.97
N GLY A 67 -23.71 24.73 27.69
CA GLY A 67 -24.28 23.87 26.65
C GLY A 67 -23.33 22.78 26.14
N THR A 68 -22.04 22.87 26.45
CA THR A 68 -21.00 21.91 26.04
C THR A 68 -20.93 20.78 27.06
N VAL A 69 -21.33 19.58 26.65
CA VAL A 69 -21.31 18.37 27.47
C VAL A 69 -20.17 17.48 26.97
N ALA A 70 -19.26 17.13 27.85
CA ALA A 70 -18.13 16.27 27.54
C ALA A 70 -18.59 14.79 27.39
N PRO A 71 -17.89 13.94 26.61
CA PRO A 71 -16.57 14.17 26.03
C PRO A 71 -16.57 15.01 24.73
N VAL A 72 -15.71 16.03 24.67
CA VAL A 72 -15.48 16.86 23.47
C VAL A 72 -13.99 16.97 23.22
N ALA A 73 -13.54 17.26 22.00
CA ALA A 73 -12.12 17.41 21.72
C ALA A 73 -11.83 18.73 21.01
N LEU A 74 -10.75 19.38 21.43
CA LEU A 74 -10.10 20.39 20.60
C LEU A 74 -9.23 19.65 19.58
N ALA A 75 -9.35 20.01 18.31
CA ALA A 75 -8.59 19.43 17.23
C ALA A 75 -7.80 20.52 16.52
N GLY A 76 -6.56 20.20 16.14
CA GLY A 76 -5.71 21.09 15.35
C GLY A 76 -5.04 20.34 14.20
N ALA A 77 -4.94 20.98 13.05
CA ALA A 77 -4.26 20.44 11.88
C ALA A 77 -3.34 21.49 11.23
N GLY A 78 -2.07 21.16 11.05
CA GLY A 78 -1.10 21.98 10.29
C GLY A 78 -1.11 21.67 8.80
N GLU A 79 -0.36 22.45 8.00
CA GLU A 79 -0.31 22.33 6.52
C GLU A 79 0.07 20.92 6.01
N GLY A 80 0.82 20.15 6.78
CA GLY A 80 1.17 18.76 6.47
C GLY A 80 0.07 17.73 6.72
N GLY A 81 -1.15 18.15 7.11
CA GLY A 81 -2.30 17.26 7.34
C GLY A 81 -2.19 16.39 8.60
N ARG A 82 -1.22 16.65 9.49
CA ARG A 82 -1.13 16.03 10.81
C ARG A 82 -2.25 16.54 11.70
N LEU A 83 -3.21 15.67 12.06
CA LEU A 83 -4.27 15.97 13.00
C LEU A 83 -3.83 15.63 14.43
N GLY A 84 -3.95 16.57 15.35
CA GLY A 84 -3.83 16.35 16.79
C GLY A 84 -5.18 16.54 17.48
N PHE A 85 -5.54 15.62 18.38
CA PHE A 85 -6.75 15.71 19.21
C PHE A 85 -6.38 15.89 20.69
N TYR A 86 -7.06 16.82 21.35
CA TYR A 86 -7.00 17.10 22.78
C TYR A 86 -8.41 16.89 23.34
N PRO A 87 -8.78 15.64 23.64
CA PRO A 87 -10.10 15.30 24.14
C PRO A 87 -10.23 15.67 25.62
N PHE A 88 -11.38 16.18 26.03
CA PHE A 88 -11.72 16.53 27.40
C PHE A 88 -12.92 15.73 27.85
N ALA A 89 -12.87 15.23 29.07
CA ALA A 89 -14.00 14.65 29.79
C ALA A 89 -14.39 15.56 30.96
N ASP A 90 -15.53 15.32 31.61
CA ASP A 90 -15.87 16.07 32.84
C ASP A 90 -14.84 15.84 33.95
N PHE A 91 -14.13 14.71 33.90
CA PHE A 91 -13.01 14.36 34.76
C PHE A 91 -11.63 14.83 34.24
N SER A 92 -11.59 15.80 33.32
CA SER A 92 -10.36 16.52 32.96
C SER A 92 -10.17 17.74 33.88
N PRO A 93 -9.11 17.78 34.71
CA PRO A 93 -8.83 18.91 35.61
C PRO A 93 -8.76 20.27 34.92
N GLU A 94 -8.25 20.30 33.69
CA GLU A 94 -8.17 21.47 32.82
C GLU A 94 -9.57 22.00 32.48
N LEU A 95 -10.50 21.11 32.12
CA LEU A 95 -11.89 21.48 31.84
C LEU A 95 -12.61 21.97 33.11
N ALA A 96 -12.35 21.33 34.25
CA ALA A 96 -12.88 21.76 35.54
C ALA A 96 -12.39 23.18 35.89
N ALA A 97 -11.12 23.47 35.66
CA ALA A 97 -10.53 24.80 35.86
C ALA A 97 -11.13 25.85 34.91
N ILE A 98 -11.33 25.53 33.63
CA ILE A 98 -11.96 26.42 32.64
C ILE A 98 -13.41 26.74 33.04
N ARG A 99 -14.18 25.73 33.46
CA ARG A 99 -15.57 25.92 33.92
C ARG A 99 -15.63 26.76 35.20
N TRP A 100 -14.76 26.48 36.18
CA TRP A 100 -14.66 27.28 37.40
C TRP A 100 -14.33 28.75 37.10
N ALA A 101 -13.33 28.99 36.23
CA ALA A 101 -12.90 30.34 35.90
C ALA A 101 -14.02 31.16 35.24
N ARG A 102 -14.82 30.52 34.36
CA ARG A 102 -16.01 31.13 33.76
C ARG A 102 -17.05 31.52 34.82
N GLU A 103 -17.31 30.65 35.79
CA GLU A 103 -18.30 30.90 36.86
C GLU A 103 -17.86 32.03 37.79
N HIS A 104 -16.55 32.20 38.02
CA HIS A 104 -15.98 33.18 38.93
C HIS A 104 -15.47 34.46 38.24
N GLY A 105 -15.57 34.53 36.90
CA GLY A 105 -15.07 35.66 36.12
C GLY A 105 -13.54 35.79 36.10
N ALA A 106 -12.81 34.70 36.38
CA ALA A 106 -11.36 34.64 36.26
C ALA A 106 -10.93 34.50 34.80
N GLU A 107 -9.77 35.05 34.45
CA GLU A 107 -9.21 34.92 33.10
C GLU A 107 -8.57 33.55 32.92
N VAL A 108 -8.75 32.91 31.75
CA VAL A 108 -8.06 31.66 31.40
C VAL A 108 -7.09 31.89 30.25
N VAL A 109 -5.85 31.43 30.41
CA VAL A 109 -4.77 31.60 29.43
C VAL A 109 -4.17 30.24 29.08
N CYS A 110 -4.16 29.90 27.79
CA CYS A 110 -3.37 28.79 27.24
C CYS A 110 -1.88 29.10 27.43
N CYS A 111 -1.16 28.29 28.19
CA CYS A 111 0.24 28.53 28.51
C CYS A 111 1.24 27.55 27.87
N ASP A 112 0.80 26.70 26.94
CA ASP A 112 1.69 25.76 26.24
C ASP A 112 2.09 26.23 24.83
N LEU A 113 3.15 25.62 24.29
CA LEU A 113 3.77 25.97 23.02
C LEU A 113 2.75 25.89 21.85
N PRO A 114 2.72 26.87 20.92
CA PRO A 114 1.83 26.83 19.75
C PRO A 114 2.07 25.60 18.88
N MET A 115 1.00 25.01 18.31
CA MET A 115 1.05 23.82 17.46
C MET A 115 1.87 24.00 16.18
N SER A 116 1.99 25.24 15.72
CA SER A 116 2.80 25.62 14.56
C SER A 116 4.30 25.72 14.86
N ASP A 117 4.73 25.62 16.13
CA ASP A 117 6.14 25.76 16.49
C ASP A 117 6.98 24.60 15.91
N PRO A 118 8.07 24.86 15.16
CA PRO A 118 8.91 23.84 14.56
C PRO A 118 9.50 22.84 15.57
N ARG A 119 9.58 23.19 16.86
CA ARG A 119 10.08 22.29 17.91
C ARG A 119 9.17 21.08 18.13
N TRP A 120 7.93 21.09 17.64
CA TRP A 120 7.08 19.90 17.55
C TRP A 120 7.53 18.90 16.47
N ALA A 121 8.37 19.29 15.50
CA ALA A 121 8.68 18.51 14.29
C ALA A 121 9.52 17.23 14.52
N GLY A 122 9.96 16.96 15.75
CA GLY A 122 10.68 15.74 16.12
C GLY A 122 9.82 14.63 16.74
N LEU A 123 8.52 14.87 16.98
CA LEU A 123 7.63 13.91 17.65
C LEU A 123 6.79 13.09 16.64
N PRO A 124 6.58 11.78 16.88
CA PRO A 124 5.60 10.96 16.17
C PRO A 124 4.20 11.59 16.25
N ALA A 125 3.35 11.35 15.25
CA ALA A 125 2.03 12.00 15.08
C ALA A 125 0.97 11.66 16.16
N GLY A 126 1.35 11.02 17.27
CA GLY A 126 0.50 10.71 18.42
C GLY A 126 0.99 11.28 19.76
N ASP A 127 2.22 11.83 19.82
CA ASP A 127 2.88 12.23 21.07
C ASP A 127 2.79 13.74 21.38
N LEU A 128 1.97 14.48 20.62
CA LEU A 128 1.73 15.91 20.87
C LEU A 128 1.04 16.17 22.22
N VAL A 129 0.50 15.13 22.86
CA VAL A 129 -0.23 15.22 24.13
C VAL A 129 0.43 14.30 25.15
N THR A 130 1.45 14.84 25.82
CA THR A 130 2.11 14.32 27.04
C THR A 130 3.04 13.10 26.88
N SER A 131 4.24 13.26 27.42
CA SER A 131 5.29 12.23 27.51
C SER A 131 5.11 11.32 28.73
N ALA A 132 3.89 10.80 28.93
CA ALA A 132 3.50 10.07 30.15
C ALA A 132 3.84 8.57 30.13
N ASP A 133 4.00 7.93 28.96
CA ASP A 133 4.44 6.53 28.86
C ASP A 133 5.95 6.47 28.63
N ARG A 134 6.72 6.71 29.70
CA ARG A 134 8.15 6.42 29.74
C ARG A 134 8.39 5.14 30.54
N THR A 135 9.27 4.29 30.04
CA THR A 135 9.70 3.05 30.69
C THR A 135 10.03 3.30 32.17
N PRO A 136 9.47 2.53 33.12
CA PRO A 136 9.65 2.80 34.54
C PRO A 136 11.13 2.78 34.93
N THR A 137 11.61 3.96 35.29
CA THR A 137 12.93 4.27 35.84
C THR A 137 13.00 3.91 37.33
N ALA A 138 14.19 4.01 37.92
CA ALA A 138 14.51 3.44 39.24
C ALA A 138 13.56 3.88 40.37
N PHE A 139 13.05 5.11 40.39
CA PHE A 139 12.12 5.57 41.43
C PHE A 139 10.67 5.16 41.15
N ALA A 140 10.18 5.34 39.91
CA ALA A 140 8.85 4.88 39.49
C ALA A 140 8.68 3.35 39.67
N ALA A 141 9.70 2.57 39.33
CA ALA A 141 9.73 1.13 39.54
C ALA A 141 9.71 0.77 41.04
N ALA A 142 10.47 1.48 41.88
CA ALA A 142 10.49 1.27 43.32
C ALA A 142 9.14 1.62 43.98
N LEU A 143 8.48 2.70 43.56
CA LEU A 143 7.16 3.09 44.08
C LEU A 143 6.06 2.10 43.65
N THR A 144 6.14 1.62 42.40
CA THR A 144 5.24 0.57 41.87
C THR A 144 5.44 -0.74 42.63
N ALA A 145 6.70 -1.13 42.89
CA ALA A 145 7.04 -2.35 43.63
C ALA A 145 6.65 -2.29 45.12
N ALA A 146 6.66 -1.11 45.74
CA ALA A 146 6.18 -0.90 47.11
C ALA A 146 4.64 -0.97 47.24
N GLY A 147 3.92 -0.97 46.12
CA GLY A 147 2.46 -1.18 46.05
C GLY A 147 2.04 -2.65 45.99
N THR A 148 0.81 -2.91 45.52
CA THR A 148 0.21 -4.26 45.49
C THR A 148 0.82 -5.22 44.45
N GLY A 149 1.82 -4.78 43.66
CA GLY A 149 2.50 -5.61 42.66
C GLY A 149 1.64 -6.10 41.48
N ARG A 150 0.68 -5.29 40.99
CA ARG A 150 -0.13 -5.65 39.82
C ARG A 150 0.52 -5.15 38.53
N ASP A 151 0.64 -6.03 37.53
CA ASP A 151 1.11 -5.66 36.19
C ASP A 151 0.10 -4.75 35.48
N GLY A 152 0.56 -3.61 34.95
CA GLY A 152 -0.20 -2.74 34.04
C GLY A 152 -1.16 -1.73 34.69
N ASP A 153 -1.05 -1.45 35.99
CA ASP A 153 -1.66 -0.27 36.63
C ASP A 153 -0.62 0.86 36.75
N ASP A 154 -1.02 2.08 36.40
CA ASP A 154 -0.18 3.29 36.41
C ASP A 154 0.15 3.75 37.86
N MET A 155 1.36 4.25 38.07
CA MET A 155 1.83 4.91 39.29
C MET A 155 0.86 6.01 39.74
N TRP A 156 0.29 6.76 38.77
CA TRP A 156 -0.68 7.81 39.04
C TRP A 156 -1.95 7.28 39.72
N ASP A 157 -2.56 6.23 39.16
CA ASP A 157 -3.79 5.63 39.69
C ASP A 157 -3.59 5.17 41.15
N ARG A 158 -2.41 4.64 41.46
CA ARG A 158 -2.09 4.11 42.80
C ARG A 158 -1.75 5.16 43.83
N SER A 159 -1.09 6.24 43.40
CA SER A 159 -0.60 7.27 44.32
C SER A 159 -1.60 8.40 44.52
N VAL A 160 -2.50 8.61 43.54
CA VAL A 160 -3.45 9.73 43.52
C VAL A 160 -4.89 9.23 43.50
N GLU A 161 -5.32 8.57 42.43
CA GLU A 161 -6.76 8.30 42.19
C GLU A 161 -7.40 7.40 43.26
N VAL A 162 -6.77 6.27 43.55
CA VAL A 162 -7.34 5.23 44.43
C VAL A 162 -7.28 5.64 45.92
N LEU A 163 -6.38 6.54 46.29
CA LEU A 163 -6.22 7.05 47.66
C LEU A 163 -7.00 8.35 47.92
N ALA A 164 -7.46 9.03 46.87
CA ALA A 164 -8.19 10.29 47.00
C ALA A 164 -9.50 10.21 47.80
N PRO A 165 -10.33 9.14 47.74
CA PRO A 165 -11.56 9.08 48.51
C PRO A 165 -11.32 9.24 50.02
N GLY A 166 -12.00 10.21 50.64
CA GLY A 166 -11.83 10.58 52.05
C GLY A 166 -10.67 11.53 52.35
N CYS A 167 -9.86 11.92 51.36
CA CYS A 167 -8.78 12.89 51.52
C CYS A 167 -9.26 14.34 51.28
N THR A 168 -8.54 15.31 51.84
CA THR A 168 -8.80 16.74 51.55
C THR A 168 -8.26 17.12 50.17
N PRO A 169 -8.82 18.15 49.49
CA PRO A 169 -8.32 18.62 48.20
C PRO A 169 -6.80 18.92 48.20
N GLU A 170 -6.30 19.54 49.26
CA GLU A 170 -4.86 19.83 49.41
C GLU A 170 -4.01 18.55 49.54
N ALA A 171 -4.51 17.50 50.19
CA ALA A 171 -3.80 16.22 50.24
C ALA A 171 -3.69 15.58 48.85
N VAL A 172 -4.75 15.65 48.04
CA VAL A 172 -4.76 15.17 46.64
C VAL A 172 -3.78 16.00 45.78
N ARG A 173 -3.80 17.33 45.93
CA ARG A 173 -2.84 18.23 45.26
C ARG A 173 -1.39 17.87 45.58
N ARG A 174 -1.06 17.66 46.86
CA ARG A 174 0.30 17.27 47.29
C ARG A 174 0.70 15.90 46.74
N ALA A 175 -0.22 14.94 46.68
CA ALA A 175 0.06 13.63 46.08
C ALA A 175 0.42 13.77 44.59
N ALA A 176 -0.35 14.55 43.83
CA ALA A 176 -0.10 14.79 42.41
C ALA A 176 1.24 15.49 42.15
N LEU A 177 1.55 16.55 42.92
CA LEU A 177 2.86 17.22 42.84
C LEU A 177 4.03 16.29 43.20
N SER A 178 3.81 15.34 44.13
CA SER A 178 4.83 14.34 44.50
C SER A 178 5.15 13.40 43.34
N VAL A 179 4.12 12.92 42.64
CA VAL A 179 4.27 12.05 41.45
C VAL A 179 4.98 12.81 40.33
N GLY A 180 4.56 14.05 40.07
CA GLY A 180 5.20 14.91 39.07
C GLY A 180 6.70 15.16 39.32
N TRP A 181 7.05 15.50 40.56
CA TRP A 181 8.44 15.67 40.98
C TRP A 181 9.27 14.39 40.83
N ALA A 182 8.70 13.24 41.19
CA ALA A 182 9.35 11.95 41.05
C ALA A 182 9.65 11.61 39.58
N LEU A 183 8.66 11.76 38.68
CA LEU A 183 8.83 11.52 37.24
C LEU A 183 9.87 12.46 36.63
N ARG A 184 9.89 13.72 37.07
CA ARG A 184 10.89 14.71 36.64
C ARG A 184 12.31 14.29 37.03
N ARG A 185 12.51 13.89 38.29
CA ARG A 185 13.82 13.45 38.79
C ARG A 185 14.31 12.19 38.08
N ASP A 186 13.38 11.30 37.76
CA ASP A 186 13.67 10.10 37.00
C ASP A 186 14.16 10.44 35.58
N ALA A 187 13.51 11.37 34.87
CA ALA A 187 13.97 11.82 33.55
C ALA A 187 15.35 12.49 33.62
N GLU A 188 15.60 13.33 34.62
CA GLU A 188 16.91 13.95 34.87
C GLU A 188 18.00 12.89 35.10
N SER A 189 17.67 11.79 35.78
CA SER A 189 18.59 10.68 36.05
C SER A 189 18.82 9.74 34.85
N ALA A 190 17.87 9.67 33.91
CA ALA A 190 17.83 8.70 32.82
C ALA A 190 18.26 9.26 31.45
N GLY A 191 18.97 10.40 31.43
CA GLY A 191 19.48 11.01 30.19
C GLY A 191 19.10 12.48 29.98
N GLY A 192 18.39 13.08 30.94
CA GLY A 192 17.97 14.48 30.87
C GLY A 192 16.55 14.65 30.33
N VAL A 193 16.06 15.88 30.40
CA VAL A 193 14.69 16.22 29.97
C VAL A 193 14.69 16.48 28.46
N PRO A 194 13.72 15.94 27.70
CA PRO A 194 13.63 16.17 26.26
C PRO A 194 13.60 17.66 25.91
N ALA A 195 14.24 18.01 24.79
CA ALA A 195 14.34 19.41 24.32
C ALA A 195 12.95 20.05 24.09
N VAL A 196 11.95 19.27 23.67
CA VAL A 196 10.58 19.76 23.49
C VAL A 196 9.94 20.13 24.83
N ASP A 197 10.08 19.29 25.86
CA ASP A 197 9.56 19.58 27.20
C ASP A 197 10.24 20.83 27.80
N LEU A 198 11.55 21.02 27.58
CA LEU A 198 12.26 22.23 28.01
C LEU A 198 11.77 23.50 27.29
N ALA A 199 11.43 23.39 26.00
CA ALA A 199 10.86 24.49 25.24
C ALA A 199 9.45 24.85 25.74
N ARG A 200 8.61 23.84 26.02
CA ARG A 200 7.29 24.00 26.62
C ARG A 200 7.38 24.67 27.99
N GLU A 201 8.25 24.18 28.88
CA GLU A 201 8.49 24.75 30.22
C GLU A 201 8.96 26.22 30.16
N THR A 202 9.75 26.58 29.15
CA THR A 202 10.18 27.97 28.95
C THR A 202 9.01 28.86 28.53
N TYR A 203 8.21 28.41 27.57
CA TYR A 203 7.02 29.13 27.13
C TYR A 203 5.97 29.27 28.25
N MET A 204 5.76 28.23 29.06
CA MET A 204 4.89 28.23 30.24
C MET A 204 5.34 29.29 31.25
N ARG A 205 6.62 29.34 31.61
CA ARG A 205 7.16 30.33 32.55
C ARG A 205 6.98 31.75 32.05
N GLU A 206 7.27 32.02 30.78
CA GLU A 206 7.09 33.34 30.18
C GLU A 206 5.62 33.78 30.22
N THR A 207 4.71 32.87 29.89
CA THR A 207 3.26 33.13 29.88
C THR A 207 2.73 33.37 31.28
N ILE A 208 3.13 32.56 32.26
CA ILE A 208 2.76 32.71 33.68
C ILE A 208 3.30 34.04 34.24
N THR A 209 4.55 34.40 33.91
CA THR A 209 5.14 35.68 34.32
C THR A 209 4.36 36.86 33.74
N ARG A 210 3.95 36.77 32.47
CA ARG A 210 3.11 37.78 31.80
C ARG A 210 1.73 37.87 32.44
N ALA A 211 1.12 36.74 32.77
CA ALA A 211 -0.18 36.69 33.46
C ALA A 211 -0.13 37.27 34.89
N ALA A 212 1.02 37.15 35.56
CA ALA A 212 1.27 37.69 36.90
C ALA A 212 1.62 39.20 36.91
N THR A 213 1.71 39.84 35.74
CA THR A 213 1.88 41.29 35.63
C THR A 213 0.77 42.00 36.42
N ASP A 214 1.09 43.16 37.00
CA ASP A 214 0.20 43.95 37.86
C ASP A 214 -0.17 43.30 39.21
N GLY A 215 0.54 42.23 39.61
CA GLY A 215 0.36 41.59 40.93
C GLY A 215 -0.85 40.67 41.02
N ARG A 216 -1.40 40.24 39.87
CA ARG A 216 -2.53 39.32 39.78
C ARG A 216 -2.17 37.95 40.35
N ARG A 217 -3.11 37.32 41.06
CA ARG A 217 -2.94 35.97 41.60
C ARG A 217 -3.13 34.94 40.48
N VAL A 218 -2.07 34.22 40.11
CA VAL A 218 -2.07 33.24 39.01
C VAL A 218 -2.03 31.82 39.56
N ALA A 219 -2.95 30.96 39.10
CA ALA A 219 -2.87 29.51 39.27
C ALA A 219 -2.41 28.85 37.96
N ALA A 220 -1.54 27.85 38.05
CA ALA A 220 -1.05 27.09 36.90
C ALA A 220 -1.54 25.64 36.98
N VAL A 221 -2.44 25.27 36.06
CA VAL A 221 -2.95 23.90 35.85
C VAL A 221 -2.13 23.28 34.72
N VAL A 222 -1.10 22.54 35.10
CA VAL A 222 -0.12 21.97 34.18
C VAL A 222 0.12 20.50 34.50
N GLY A 223 0.55 19.73 33.52
CA GLY A 223 1.03 18.37 33.66
C GLY A 223 1.98 18.28 34.85
N ALA A 224 1.74 17.33 35.76
CA ALA A 224 2.47 17.25 37.02
C ALA A 224 4.00 17.17 36.82
N PHE A 225 4.45 16.58 35.70
CA PHE A 225 5.86 16.53 35.29
C PHE A 225 6.51 17.92 35.13
N HIS A 226 5.77 18.91 34.62
CA HIS A 226 6.26 20.26 34.35
C HIS A 226 6.22 21.17 35.58
N ALA A 227 5.37 20.87 36.56
CA ALA A 227 5.19 21.72 37.75
C ALA A 227 6.50 22.07 38.50
N PRO A 228 7.49 21.16 38.68
CA PRO A 228 8.76 21.51 39.31
C PRO A 228 9.54 22.61 38.58
N ALA A 229 9.55 22.60 37.25
CA ALA A 229 10.29 23.54 36.43
C ALA A 229 9.75 24.99 36.52
N LEU A 230 8.53 25.17 37.01
CA LEU A 230 7.88 26.48 37.13
C LEU A 230 8.25 27.25 38.41
N THR A 231 9.00 26.63 39.33
CA THR A 231 9.44 27.27 40.60
C THR A 231 10.93 27.63 40.63
N GLU A 232 11.73 27.13 39.68
CA GLU A 232 13.18 27.37 39.66
C GLU A 232 13.52 28.75 39.07
N GLY A 233 14.33 29.53 39.80
CA GLY A 233 14.78 30.86 39.40
C GLY A 233 15.77 30.83 38.23
N ALA A 234 15.37 31.51 37.14
CA ALA A 234 16.14 31.95 35.96
C ALA A 234 17.55 31.34 35.71
N ASP A 235 17.62 30.44 34.72
CA ASP A 235 18.71 30.48 33.74
C ASP A 235 18.09 30.90 32.39
N THR A 236 18.17 32.20 32.09
CA THR A 236 17.60 32.81 30.88
C THR A 236 18.56 32.63 29.72
N GLY A 237 18.49 31.46 29.07
CA GLY A 237 19.23 31.17 27.83
C GLY A 237 18.31 31.12 26.62
N GLY A 238 17.98 32.28 26.04
CA GLY A 238 17.38 32.40 24.71
C GLY A 238 16.11 33.24 24.66
N ALA A 239 16.21 34.45 24.09
CA ALA A 239 15.05 35.26 23.76
C ALA A 239 14.15 34.54 22.74
N PRO A 240 12.81 34.75 22.78
CA PRO A 240 11.91 34.15 21.81
C PRO A 240 12.25 34.66 20.40
N PRO A 241 12.14 33.81 19.34
CA PRO A 241 12.18 34.31 17.98
C PRO A 241 10.99 35.26 17.78
N SER A 242 11.32 36.54 17.63
CA SER A 242 10.38 37.57 17.23
C SER A 242 10.01 37.38 15.77
N GLY A 243 8.73 37.09 15.50
CA GLY A 243 8.05 37.58 14.31
C GLY A 243 8.33 36.89 12.97
N GLU A 244 8.52 35.57 12.94
CA GLU A 244 8.17 34.82 11.73
C GLU A 244 6.67 34.48 11.77
N GLU A 245 5.93 34.77 10.70
CA GLU A 245 4.55 34.34 10.54
C GLU A 245 4.51 32.81 10.61
N LEU A 246 4.11 32.28 11.75
CA LEU A 246 3.92 30.85 11.94
C LEU A 246 2.86 30.33 10.94
N PRO A 247 3.04 29.15 10.35
CA PRO A 247 2.11 28.60 9.38
C PRO A 247 0.72 28.43 9.99
N ALA A 248 -0.32 28.66 9.18
CA ALA A 248 -1.70 28.67 9.64
C ALA A 248 -2.15 27.27 10.11
N VAL A 249 -2.59 27.15 11.36
CA VAL A 249 -3.19 25.94 11.94
C VAL A 249 -4.71 26.05 11.88
N VAL A 250 -5.38 25.02 11.35
CA VAL A 250 -6.84 24.93 11.41
C VAL A 250 -7.21 24.26 12.72
N THR A 251 -7.93 24.98 13.59
CA THR A 251 -8.42 24.46 14.86
C THR A 251 -9.94 24.32 14.85
N SER A 252 -10.47 23.35 15.62
CA SER A 252 -11.90 23.09 15.75
C SER A 252 -12.25 22.50 17.12
N LEU A 253 -13.48 22.71 17.58
CA LEU A 253 -14.05 22.03 18.74
C LEU A 253 -15.09 21.02 18.26
N VAL A 254 -14.83 19.72 18.47
CA VAL A 254 -15.65 18.63 17.94
C VAL A 254 -16.23 17.74 19.06
N PRO A 255 -17.43 17.16 18.86
CA PRO A 255 -17.92 16.08 19.71
C PRO A 255 -16.94 14.90 19.74
N TYR A 256 -16.82 14.26 20.91
CA TYR A 256 -16.00 13.06 21.10
C TYR A 256 -16.83 11.97 21.79
N ALA A 257 -16.23 10.82 22.07
CA ALA A 257 -16.93 9.66 22.62
C ALA A 257 -16.05 8.90 23.62
N PHE A 258 -16.69 8.22 24.58
CA PHE A 258 -15.97 7.47 25.62
C PHE A 258 -15.17 6.28 25.08
N ASP A 259 -15.67 5.56 24.09
CA ASP A 259 -14.93 4.48 23.41
C ASP A 259 -13.61 4.95 22.79
N LEU A 260 -13.54 6.21 22.37
CA LEU A 260 -12.33 6.83 21.82
C LEU A 260 -11.42 7.46 22.90
N LEU A 261 -11.95 7.74 24.09
CA LEU A 261 -11.13 8.12 25.25
C LEU A 261 -10.40 6.93 25.86
N ASP A 262 -10.90 5.71 25.62
CA ASP A 262 -10.29 4.52 26.20
C ASP A 262 -8.90 4.29 25.64
N SER A 263 -7.91 4.05 26.51
CA SER A 263 -6.53 3.85 26.09
C SER A 263 -6.34 2.67 25.12
N ARG A 264 -7.26 1.69 25.10
CA ARG A 264 -7.24 0.55 24.16
C ARG A 264 -7.65 0.92 22.74
N SER A 265 -8.18 2.12 22.52
CA SER A 265 -8.56 2.64 21.20
C SER A 265 -7.36 3.07 20.34
N GLY A 266 -6.17 3.16 20.95
CA GLY A 266 -4.96 3.67 20.30
C GLY A 266 -4.68 5.15 20.57
N TYR A 267 -5.45 5.81 21.45
CA TYR A 267 -5.11 7.14 21.97
C TYR A 267 -4.06 7.02 23.10
N PRO A 268 -2.81 7.51 22.91
CA PRO A 268 -1.72 7.29 23.86
C PRO A 268 -1.97 7.87 25.25
N ALA A 269 -2.61 9.05 25.33
CA ALA A 269 -2.98 9.71 26.59
C ALA A 269 -4.39 9.29 27.08
N GLY A 270 -4.95 8.22 26.52
CA GLY A 270 -6.28 7.72 26.88
C GLY A 270 -6.35 7.19 28.31
N ILE A 271 -7.57 7.16 28.86
CA ILE A 271 -7.83 6.64 30.21
C ILE A 271 -8.57 5.31 30.12
N ARG A 272 -8.23 4.34 30.96
CA ARG A 272 -8.98 3.08 31.00
C ARG A 272 -10.35 3.27 31.62
N ASP A 273 -11.35 2.63 31.01
CA ASP A 273 -12.70 2.49 31.55
C ASP A 273 -13.39 3.86 31.83
N PRO A 274 -13.50 4.76 30.84
CA PRO A 274 -13.93 6.15 31.03
C PRO A 274 -15.29 6.34 31.72
N ARG A 275 -16.26 5.43 31.53
CA ARG A 275 -17.55 5.51 32.23
C ARG A 275 -17.43 5.17 33.72
N TRP A 276 -16.50 4.28 34.09
CA TRP A 276 -16.12 4.10 35.49
C TRP A 276 -15.48 5.38 36.05
N GLN A 277 -14.57 6.00 35.31
CA GLN A 277 -13.91 7.25 35.72
C GLN A 277 -14.90 8.41 35.91
N GLN A 278 -15.91 8.52 35.04
CA GLN A 278 -17.02 9.45 35.22
C GLN A 278 -17.76 9.19 36.54
N SER A 279 -17.98 7.93 36.91
CA SER A 279 -18.64 7.58 38.17
C SER A 279 -17.79 7.93 39.40
N VAL A 280 -16.46 7.76 39.31
CA VAL A 280 -15.51 8.21 40.35
C VAL A 280 -15.55 9.73 40.51
N PHE A 281 -15.56 10.47 39.40
CA PHE A 281 -15.68 11.93 39.42
C PHE A 281 -16.98 12.40 40.08
N LEU A 282 -18.12 11.78 39.72
CA LEU A 282 -19.43 12.09 40.32
C LEU A 282 -19.51 11.74 41.81
N ALA A 283 -18.70 10.78 42.29
CA ALA A 283 -18.57 10.50 43.71
C ALA A 283 -17.84 11.62 44.46
N ALA A 284 -17.06 12.46 43.76
CA ALA A 284 -16.40 13.66 44.30
C ALA A 284 -15.59 13.41 45.58
N GLY A 285 -14.88 12.28 45.65
CA GLY A 285 -14.06 11.89 46.80
C GLY A 285 -14.84 11.31 47.99
N ASP A 286 -16.17 11.12 47.89
CA ASP A 286 -16.98 10.47 48.92
C ASP A 286 -16.88 8.92 48.83
N PRO A 287 -16.32 8.24 49.85
CA PRO A 287 -16.17 6.78 49.84
C PRO A 287 -17.49 6.02 49.72
N GLU A 288 -18.58 6.52 50.32
CA GLU A 288 -19.88 5.83 50.29
C GLU A 288 -20.50 5.90 48.89
N ARG A 289 -20.44 7.06 48.24
CA ARG A 289 -20.89 7.21 46.84
C ARG A 289 -20.09 6.35 45.87
N LEU A 290 -18.79 6.21 46.11
CA LEU A 290 -17.94 5.33 45.30
C LEU A 290 -18.29 3.85 45.51
N TYR A 291 -18.60 3.45 46.75
CA TYR A 291 -19.12 2.10 47.04
C TYR A 291 -20.45 1.83 46.32
N GLU A 292 -21.38 2.80 46.30
CA GLU A 292 -22.61 2.69 45.52
C GLU A 292 -22.37 2.64 44.01
N ALA A 293 -21.37 3.37 43.49
CA ALA A 293 -20.98 3.32 42.08
C ALA A 293 -20.46 1.94 41.70
N ALA A 294 -19.63 1.31 42.54
CA ALA A 294 -19.21 -0.07 42.37
C ALA A 294 -20.40 -1.04 42.33
N ALA A 295 -21.36 -0.88 43.25
CA ALA A 295 -22.57 -1.69 43.28
C ALA A 295 -23.41 -1.56 41.99
N ARG A 296 -23.54 -0.33 41.47
CA ARG A 296 -24.24 -0.05 40.20
C ARG A 296 -23.52 -0.71 39.01
N ALA A 297 -22.21 -0.50 38.89
CA ALA A 297 -21.40 -1.08 37.81
C ALA A 297 -21.48 -2.62 37.80
N ILE A 298 -21.35 -3.27 38.96
CA ILE A 298 -21.48 -4.73 39.10
C ILE A 298 -22.87 -5.20 38.67
N THR A 299 -23.93 -4.49 39.07
CA THR A 299 -25.31 -4.82 38.71
C THR A 299 -25.56 -4.68 37.21
N ASP A 300 -24.98 -3.66 36.58
CA ASP A 300 -25.06 -3.45 35.14
C ASP A 300 -24.29 -4.51 34.36
N VAL A 301 -23.11 -4.94 34.84
CA VAL A 301 -22.38 -6.09 34.26
C VAL A 301 -23.22 -7.36 34.33
N CYS A 302 -23.90 -7.62 35.46
CA CYS A 302 -24.84 -8.75 35.53
C CYS A 302 -25.99 -8.62 34.51
N ARG A 303 -26.46 -7.40 34.22
CA ARG A 303 -27.52 -7.17 33.22
C ARG A 303 -27.03 -7.51 31.82
N GLU A 304 -25.83 -7.04 31.45
CA GLU A 304 -25.23 -7.32 30.14
C GLU A 304 -24.90 -8.80 29.95
N LEU A 305 -24.37 -9.47 30.98
CA LEU A 305 -24.16 -10.91 30.94
C LEU A 305 -25.46 -11.69 30.68
N ARG A 306 -26.55 -11.31 31.36
CA ARG A 306 -27.88 -11.91 31.12
C ARG A 306 -28.40 -11.63 29.72
N ALA A 307 -28.22 -10.42 29.20
CA ALA A 307 -28.58 -10.08 27.81
C ALA A 307 -27.80 -10.92 26.79
N GLY A 308 -26.55 -11.26 27.10
CA GLY A 308 -25.71 -12.18 26.32
C GLY A 308 -26.02 -13.68 26.52
N GLY A 309 -27.04 -14.04 27.30
CA GLY A 309 -27.45 -15.43 27.54
C GLY A 309 -26.70 -16.15 28.68
N HIS A 310 -25.92 -15.42 29.49
CA HIS A 310 -25.18 -15.98 30.63
C HIS A 310 -25.92 -15.77 31.97
N VAL A 311 -25.83 -16.74 32.87
CA VAL A 311 -26.43 -16.62 34.21
C VAL A 311 -25.57 -15.68 35.07
N ALA A 312 -26.17 -14.56 35.49
CA ALA A 312 -25.58 -13.62 36.44
C ALA A 312 -26.68 -13.13 37.42
N GLY A 313 -26.70 -13.68 38.63
CA GLY A 313 -27.75 -13.47 39.63
C GLY A 313 -27.43 -12.40 40.69
N THR A 314 -28.40 -12.06 41.54
CA THR A 314 -28.21 -11.13 42.67
C THR A 314 -27.23 -11.66 43.71
N GLY A 315 -27.14 -12.99 43.88
CA GLY A 315 -26.16 -13.63 44.74
C GLY A 315 -24.72 -13.36 44.28
N GLU A 316 -24.43 -13.56 42.99
CA GLU A 316 -23.12 -13.25 42.40
C GLU A 316 -22.81 -11.76 42.50
N ALA A 317 -23.77 -10.87 42.20
CA ALA A 317 -23.57 -9.43 42.33
C ALA A 317 -23.19 -9.00 43.77
N ARG A 318 -23.91 -9.52 44.77
CA ARG A 318 -23.63 -9.24 46.19
C ARG A 318 -22.26 -9.79 46.61
N GLU A 319 -21.91 -10.98 46.14
CA GLU A 319 -20.63 -11.60 46.44
C GLU A 319 -19.47 -10.83 45.79
N THR A 320 -19.61 -10.40 44.53
CA THR A 320 -18.64 -9.53 43.86
C THR A 320 -18.43 -8.23 44.62
N LEU A 321 -19.51 -7.55 45.04
CA LEU A 321 -19.40 -6.30 45.79
C LEU A 321 -18.73 -6.51 47.16
N ARG A 322 -19.06 -7.61 47.84
CA ARG A 322 -18.40 -8.00 49.10
C ARG A 322 -16.89 -8.19 48.90
N VAL A 323 -16.49 -8.99 47.90
CA VAL A 323 -15.09 -9.27 47.57
C VAL A 323 -14.35 -7.97 47.20
N ALA A 324 -14.94 -7.10 46.39
CA ALA A 324 -14.33 -5.80 46.07
C ALA A 324 -14.07 -4.96 47.33
N GLY A 325 -15.05 -4.90 48.25
CA GLY A 325 -14.90 -4.20 49.52
C GLY A 325 -13.86 -4.83 50.47
N ASP A 326 -13.76 -6.16 50.50
CA ASP A 326 -12.73 -6.86 51.27
C ASP A 326 -11.33 -6.62 50.72
N LEU A 327 -11.17 -6.64 49.39
CA LEU A 327 -9.91 -6.29 48.72
C LEU A 327 -9.49 -4.85 49.03
N ALA A 328 -10.44 -3.91 49.03
CA ALA A 328 -10.19 -2.51 49.39
C ALA A 328 -9.67 -2.40 50.83
N ARG A 329 -10.33 -3.07 51.79
CA ARG A 329 -9.91 -3.10 53.20
C ARG A 329 -8.53 -3.71 53.39
N LEU A 330 -8.25 -4.83 52.73
CA LEU A 330 -6.94 -5.50 52.79
C LEU A 330 -5.80 -4.60 52.26
N ARG A 331 -6.13 -3.69 51.34
CA ARG A 331 -5.19 -2.74 50.73
C ARG A 331 -5.17 -1.37 51.40
N GLY A 332 -5.90 -1.19 52.51
CA GLY A 332 -5.95 0.09 53.24
C GLY A 332 -6.68 1.21 52.50
N LEU A 333 -7.58 0.87 51.57
CA LEU A 333 -8.35 1.84 50.79
C LEU A 333 -9.67 2.18 51.49
N ALA A 334 -10.12 3.44 51.36
CA ALA A 334 -11.39 3.89 51.93
C ALA A 334 -12.61 3.29 51.21
N ALA A 335 -12.49 2.97 49.91
CA ALA A 335 -13.53 2.39 49.07
C ALA A 335 -12.90 1.55 47.93
N PRO A 336 -13.64 0.63 47.30
CA PRO A 336 -13.12 -0.19 46.20
C PRO A 336 -12.88 0.65 44.94
N GLY A 337 -11.64 0.64 44.44
CA GLY A 337 -11.26 1.25 43.17
C GLY A 337 -11.51 0.33 41.96
N ARG A 338 -11.13 0.82 40.77
CA ARG A 338 -11.27 0.10 39.48
C ARG A 338 -10.70 -1.32 39.55
N GLY A 339 -9.47 -1.44 40.05
CA GLY A 339 -8.77 -2.72 40.12
C GLY A 339 -9.41 -3.70 41.10
N GLU A 340 -9.96 -3.24 42.22
CA GLU A 340 -10.67 -4.10 43.19
C GLU A 340 -11.97 -4.62 42.59
N VAL A 341 -12.71 -3.77 41.87
CA VAL A 341 -13.94 -4.15 41.16
C VAL A 341 -13.65 -5.17 40.06
N LEU A 342 -12.64 -4.94 39.22
CA LEU A 342 -12.27 -5.86 38.14
C LEU A 342 -11.79 -7.22 38.65
N GLU A 343 -10.97 -7.24 39.70
CA GLU A 343 -10.51 -8.49 40.32
C GLU A 343 -11.70 -9.27 40.90
N ALA A 344 -12.62 -8.60 41.58
CA ALA A 344 -13.83 -9.22 42.12
C ALA A 344 -14.75 -9.77 41.01
N LEU A 345 -14.95 -9.01 39.91
CA LEU A 345 -15.75 -9.43 38.77
C LEU A 345 -15.13 -10.65 38.08
N THR A 346 -13.82 -10.62 37.86
CA THR A 346 -13.10 -11.73 37.23
C THR A 346 -13.12 -12.98 38.12
N THR A 347 -12.96 -12.81 39.43
CA THR A 347 -12.97 -13.92 40.40
C THR A 347 -14.35 -14.57 40.51
N VAL A 348 -15.39 -13.78 40.75
CA VAL A 348 -16.74 -14.30 41.04
C VAL A 348 -17.48 -14.67 39.76
N MET A 349 -17.41 -13.82 38.72
CA MET A 349 -18.18 -14.01 37.48
C MET A 349 -17.39 -14.70 36.37
N GLY A 350 -16.07 -14.52 36.33
CA GLY A 350 -15.19 -15.17 35.34
C GLY A 350 -14.82 -16.60 35.72
N GLN A 351 -14.80 -16.94 37.01
CA GLN A 351 -14.58 -18.30 37.54
C GLN A 351 -13.30 -19.01 37.01
N GLY A 352 -12.31 -18.24 36.54
CA GLY A 352 -11.08 -18.78 35.96
C GLY A 352 -11.24 -19.41 34.58
N GLU A 353 -12.37 -19.21 33.88
CA GLU A 353 -12.61 -19.73 32.53
C GLU A 353 -12.34 -18.63 31.47
N PRO A 354 -11.15 -18.61 30.82
CA PRO A 354 -10.78 -17.54 29.90
C PRO A 354 -11.56 -17.57 28.58
N LEU A 355 -12.08 -18.74 28.19
CA LEU A 355 -12.84 -18.95 26.96
C LEU A 355 -14.33 -19.11 27.29
N GLY A 356 -15.23 -18.67 26.40
CA GLY A 356 -16.67 -18.68 26.66
C GLY A 356 -17.10 -17.58 27.62
N ARG A 357 -17.26 -17.92 28.92
CA ARG A 357 -17.76 -16.98 29.95
C ARG A 357 -16.83 -15.80 30.18
N GLY A 358 -15.52 -16.00 30.14
CA GLY A 358 -14.52 -14.93 30.19
C GLY A 358 -14.66 -13.91 29.05
N ARG A 359 -14.93 -14.36 27.81
CA ARG A 359 -15.17 -13.48 26.66
C ARG A 359 -16.48 -12.69 26.81
N ALA A 360 -17.53 -13.32 27.31
CA ALA A 360 -18.80 -12.64 27.57
C ALA A 360 -18.66 -11.58 28.67
N LEU A 361 -17.91 -11.89 29.74
CA LEU A 361 -17.57 -10.93 30.78
C LEU A 361 -16.75 -9.77 30.21
N ALA A 362 -15.74 -10.03 29.38
CA ALA A 362 -14.95 -8.98 28.74
C ALA A 362 -15.82 -8.01 27.91
N LYS A 363 -16.76 -8.54 27.12
CA LYS A 363 -17.72 -7.72 26.34
C LYS A 363 -18.68 -6.92 27.24
N ALA A 364 -19.14 -7.51 28.34
CA ALA A 364 -19.98 -6.83 29.31
C ALA A 364 -19.21 -5.71 30.03
N LEU A 365 -17.94 -5.96 30.40
CA LEU A 365 -17.04 -4.96 30.98
C LEU A 365 -16.79 -3.79 30.01
N GLU A 366 -16.54 -4.08 28.73
CA GLU A 366 -16.40 -3.05 27.69
C GLU A 366 -17.65 -2.16 27.62
N THR A 367 -18.84 -2.78 27.56
CA THR A 367 -20.12 -2.05 27.46
C THR A 367 -20.41 -1.19 28.71
N VAL A 368 -20.11 -1.71 29.90
CA VAL A 368 -20.47 -1.05 31.17
C VAL A 368 -19.42 -0.06 31.64
N LEU A 369 -18.13 -0.40 31.51
CA LEU A 369 -17.03 0.40 32.06
C LEU A 369 -16.44 1.39 31.06
N VAL A 370 -16.47 1.08 29.75
CA VAL A 370 -16.08 2.04 28.70
C VAL A 370 -17.29 2.88 28.29
N GLY A 371 -18.35 2.22 27.84
CA GLY A 371 -19.56 2.88 27.34
C GLY A 371 -19.35 3.60 26.00
N THR A 372 -20.44 4.05 25.40
CA THR A 372 -20.45 4.74 24.10
C THR A 372 -21.05 6.15 24.21
N ASP A 373 -21.01 6.75 25.40
CA ASP A 373 -21.55 8.08 25.65
C ASP A 373 -20.80 9.11 24.81
N ARG A 374 -21.56 10.06 24.25
CA ARG A 374 -21.06 11.09 23.33
C ARG A 374 -21.31 12.47 23.86
N GLY A 375 -20.30 13.33 23.72
CA GLY A 375 -20.45 14.73 24.06
C GLY A 375 -21.19 15.52 22.99
N ARG A 376 -21.48 16.78 23.32
CA ARG A 376 -22.11 17.75 22.43
C ARG A 376 -21.49 19.12 22.66
N VAL A 377 -21.35 19.88 21.59
CA VAL A 377 -20.91 21.28 21.65
C VAL A 377 -22.10 22.21 21.90
N ALA A 378 -21.87 23.33 22.61
CA ALA A 378 -22.92 24.31 22.85
C ALA A 378 -23.50 24.89 21.54
N PRO A 379 -24.79 25.25 21.51
CA PRO A 379 -25.36 26.01 20.41
C PRO A 379 -24.61 27.34 20.19
N GLY A 380 -24.30 27.67 18.93
CA GLY A 380 -23.56 28.88 18.58
C GLY A 380 -22.02 28.73 18.59
N THR A 381 -21.49 27.54 18.89
CA THR A 381 -20.07 27.23 18.64
C THR A 381 -19.74 27.38 17.15
N PRO A 382 -18.65 28.07 16.78
CA PRO A 382 -18.22 28.21 15.38
C PRO A 382 -18.07 26.86 14.68
N ARG A 383 -18.60 26.75 13.46
CA ARG A 383 -18.47 25.56 12.59
C ARG A 383 -18.12 26.03 11.18
N SER A 384 -17.35 25.24 10.42
CA SER A 384 -17.18 25.54 8.98
C SER A 384 -18.52 25.48 8.27
N GLY A 385 -18.67 26.21 7.16
CA GLY A 385 -19.87 26.13 6.33
C GLY A 385 -20.07 24.75 5.68
N LEU A 386 -18.97 24.00 5.48
CA LEU A 386 -18.99 22.68 4.84
C LEU A 386 -19.63 21.61 5.74
N GLY A 387 -19.32 21.59 7.04
CA GLY A 387 -19.84 20.59 7.98
C GLY A 387 -21.38 20.50 7.97
N PRO A 388 -22.11 21.59 8.27
CA PRO A 388 -23.58 21.61 8.23
C PRO A 388 -24.15 21.28 6.84
N SER A 389 -23.49 21.70 5.75
CA SER A 389 -23.91 21.36 4.39
C SER A 389 -23.85 19.85 4.15
N VAL A 390 -22.76 19.19 4.56
CA VAL A 390 -22.58 17.74 4.43
C VAL A 390 -23.57 16.99 5.31
N GLU A 391 -23.76 17.39 6.56
CA GLU A 391 -24.75 16.79 7.47
C GLU A 391 -26.16 16.83 6.89
N ALA A 392 -26.56 17.97 6.30
CA ALA A 392 -27.84 18.11 5.62
C ALA A 392 -27.97 17.19 4.38
N GLU A 393 -26.91 17.07 3.57
CA GLU A 393 -26.89 16.14 2.43
C GLU A 393 -26.95 14.67 2.86
N LEU A 394 -26.21 14.27 3.90
CA LEU A 394 -26.23 12.91 4.46
C LEU A 394 -27.63 12.55 4.97
N ALA A 395 -28.28 13.46 5.71
CA ALA A 395 -29.65 13.28 6.17
C ALA A 395 -30.63 13.11 5.00
N ALA A 396 -30.52 13.96 3.97
CA ALA A 396 -31.35 13.88 2.77
C ALA A 396 -31.16 12.57 1.99
N LEU A 397 -29.95 12.01 2.00
CA LEU A 397 -29.60 10.76 1.32
C LEU A 397 -29.76 9.50 2.19
N ARG A 398 -30.18 9.68 3.47
CA ARG A 398 -30.34 8.61 4.47
C ARG A 398 -29.05 7.81 4.69
N LEU A 399 -27.92 8.52 4.76
CA LEU A 399 -26.61 7.98 5.05
C LEU A 399 -26.26 8.20 6.55
N PRO A 400 -25.38 7.37 7.16
CA PRO A 400 -24.93 7.55 8.54
C PRO A 400 -24.39 8.96 8.81
N GLY A 401 -24.79 9.56 9.91
CA GLY A 401 -24.43 10.95 10.27
C GLY A 401 -23.95 11.05 11.72
N PRO A 402 -23.80 12.27 12.26
CA PRO A 402 -23.38 12.45 13.66
C PRO A 402 -24.29 11.75 14.67
N ASP A 403 -25.60 11.68 14.39
CA ASP A 403 -26.62 11.04 15.24
C ASP A 403 -26.68 9.51 15.10
N ASP A 404 -26.09 8.94 14.03
CA ASP A 404 -25.99 7.50 13.79
C ASP A 404 -24.61 7.17 13.21
N PRO A 405 -23.58 7.01 14.06
CA PRO A 405 -22.20 6.81 13.62
C PRO A 405 -21.87 5.38 13.22
N THR A 406 -22.82 4.47 13.35
CA THR A 406 -22.55 3.04 13.23
C THR A 406 -22.01 2.71 11.84
N ALA A 407 -20.95 1.90 11.79
CA ALA A 407 -20.33 1.53 10.53
C ALA A 407 -21.32 0.74 9.67
N ARG A 408 -21.47 1.15 8.41
CA ARG A 408 -22.44 0.56 7.48
C ARG A 408 -21.81 0.24 6.15
N GLU A 409 -21.97 -1.00 5.70
CA GLU A 409 -21.67 -1.37 4.32
C GLU A 409 -22.89 -1.14 3.42
N LEU A 410 -22.65 -0.50 2.27
CA LEU A 410 -23.65 -0.18 1.27
C LEU A 410 -23.20 -0.70 -0.09
N ARG A 411 -24.13 -1.34 -0.82
CA ARG A 411 -24.00 -1.65 -2.24
C ARG A 411 -24.87 -0.66 -3.01
N LEU A 412 -24.29 0.04 -3.97
CA LEU A 412 -24.96 1.05 -4.78
C LEU A 412 -25.05 0.60 -6.23
N ASP A 413 -26.14 0.98 -6.91
CA ASP A 413 -26.34 0.80 -8.36
C ASP A 413 -26.62 2.17 -9.00
N PRO A 414 -25.56 2.98 -9.25
CA PRO A 414 -25.70 4.39 -9.63
C PRO A 414 -26.40 4.61 -10.97
N LEU A 415 -26.31 3.64 -11.89
CA LEU A 415 -26.90 3.73 -13.23
C LEU A 415 -28.39 3.38 -13.25
N ARG A 416 -28.87 2.59 -12.29
CA ARG A 416 -30.29 2.20 -12.22
C ARG A 416 -31.11 3.01 -11.22
N SER A 417 -30.47 3.58 -10.20
CA SER A 417 -31.14 4.28 -9.09
C SER A 417 -30.64 5.71 -8.94
N ALA A 418 -31.53 6.69 -9.19
CA ALA A 418 -31.19 8.12 -9.02
C ALA A 418 -30.83 8.49 -7.57
N LEU A 419 -31.32 7.74 -6.58
CA LEU A 419 -30.91 7.92 -5.19
C LEU A 419 -29.47 7.42 -4.98
N ASP A 420 -29.13 6.25 -5.53
CA ASP A 420 -27.80 5.68 -5.39
C ASP A 420 -26.76 6.45 -6.22
N GLY A 421 -27.16 7.03 -7.35
CA GLY A 421 -26.35 7.99 -8.10
C GLY A 421 -25.98 9.22 -7.27
N ARG A 422 -26.94 9.82 -6.54
CA ARG A 422 -26.65 10.95 -5.64
C ARG A 422 -25.78 10.56 -4.45
N ARG A 423 -25.95 9.34 -3.91
CA ARG A 423 -25.09 8.79 -2.85
C ARG A 423 -23.66 8.61 -3.34
N GLU A 424 -23.48 7.98 -4.49
CA GLU A 424 -22.17 7.78 -5.12
C GLU A 424 -21.47 9.13 -5.33
N ILE A 425 -22.16 10.14 -5.88
CA ILE A 425 -21.58 11.49 -6.08
C ILE A 425 -21.10 12.10 -4.76
N LEU A 426 -21.91 12.06 -3.70
CA LEU A 426 -21.51 12.62 -2.40
C LEU A 426 -20.30 11.86 -1.83
N LEU A 427 -20.30 10.53 -1.90
CA LEU A 427 -19.18 9.72 -1.40
C LEU A 427 -17.88 10.00 -2.16
N GLN A 428 -17.94 10.15 -3.49
CA GLN A 428 -16.80 10.53 -4.32
C GLN A 428 -16.28 11.93 -3.96
N ARG A 429 -17.17 12.92 -3.77
CA ARG A 429 -16.80 14.27 -3.34
C ARG A 429 -16.10 14.26 -1.98
N LEU A 430 -16.65 13.54 -1.00
CA LEU A 430 -16.06 13.42 0.34
C LEU A 430 -14.71 12.67 0.32
N ALA A 431 -14.57 11.66 -0.54
CA ALA A 431 -13.32 10.94 -0.73
C ALA A 431 -12.23 11.85 -1.33
N VAL A 432 -12.55 12.62 -2.38
CA VAL A 432 -11.64 13.62 -2.98
C VAL A 432 -11.26 14.70 -1.98
N CYS A 433 -12.19 15.17 -1.15
CA CYS A 433 -11.89 16.11 -0.06
C CYS A 433 -11.04 15.51 1.07
N GLY A 434 -10.81 14.20 1.09
CA GLY A 434 -10.07 13.53 2.15
C GLY A 434 -10.81 13.51 3.49
N ALA A 435 -12.15 13.55 3.47
CA ALA A 435 -12.99 13.63 4.67
C ALA A 435 -12.92 12.36 5.56
N GLY A 436 -12.50 11.22 5.00
CA GLY A 436 -12.39 9.95 5.75
C GLY A 436 -13.72 9.35 6.18
N TYR A 437 -14.81 9.67 5.47
CA TYR A 437 -16.17 9.21 5.78
C TYR A 437 -16.51 7.84 5.19
N GLY A 438 -15.91 7.48 4.05
CA GLY A 438 -16.23 6.25 3.35
C GLY A 438 -15.05 5.68 2.58
N GLU A 439 -14.92 4.35 2.62
CA GLU A 439 -13.89 3.58 1.91
C GLU A 439 -14.53 2.69 0.84
N PRO A 440 -14.02 2.71 -0.41
CA PRO A 440 -14.50 1.82 -1.46
C PRO A 440 -14.02 0.38 -1.20
N VAL A 441 -14.94 -0.59 -1.32
CA VAL A 441 -14.65 -2.02 -1.18
C VAL A 441 -14.59 -2.65 -2.57
N GLN A 442 -13.47 -3.31 -2.89
CA GLN A 442 -13.30 -3.98 -4.18
C GLN A 442 -14.36 -5.06 -4.40
N VAL A 443 -14.98 -5.05 -5.57
CA VAL A 443 -15.97 -6.05 -5.98
C VAL A 443 -15.39 -6.82 -7.16
N SER A 444 -15.05 -8.08 -6.93
CA SER A 444 -14.71 -9.01 -8.01
C SER A 444 -15.98 -9.29 -8.81
N GLY A 445 -16.08 -8.73 -10.02
CA GLY A 445 -17.09 -9.15 -10.98
C GLY A 445 -16.83 -10.59 -11.43
N THR A 446 -17.88 -11.39 -11.57
CA THR A 446 -17.80 -12.65 -12.32
C THR A 446 -17.72 -12.32 -13.81
N GLY A 447 -16.52 -12.45 -14.38
CA GLY A 447 -16.21 -12.19 -15.80
C GLY A 447 -15.64 -10.78 -16.08
N ASP A 448 -15.12 -10.58 -17.30
CA ASP A 448 -14.50 -9.33 -17.82
C ASP A 448 -15.42 -8.10 -17.88
N ALA A 449 -16.61 -8.17 -17.28
CA ALA A 449 -17.54 -7.04 -17.23
C ALA A 449 -17.24 -6.16 -16.00
N SER A 450 -17.00 -4.87 -16.25
CA SER A 450 -16.85 -3.87 -15.19
C SER A 450 -18.06 -3.94 -14.23
N ALA A 451 -17.79 -3.98 -12.93
CA ALA A 451 -18.84 -4.10 -11.93
C ALA A 451 -19.78 -2.88 -12.01
N LEU A 452 -21.01 -3.08 -12.50
CA LEU A 452 -22.06 -2.06 -12.60
C LEU A 452 -22.53 -1.54 -11.22
N THR A 453 -22.06 -2.15 -10.14
CA THR A 453 -22.39 -1.79 -8.76
C THR A 453 -21.14 -1.49 -7.96
N THR A 454 -21.16 -0.43 -7.17
CA THR A 454 -20.09 -0.07 -6.23
C THR A 454 -20.42 -0.56 -4.82
N ARG A 455 -19.40 -0.85 -4.01
CA ARG A 455 -19.56 -1.13 -2.57
C ARG A 455 -18.74 -0.15 -1.76
N TRP A 456 -19.32 0.34 -0.68
CA TRP A 456 -18.72 1.30 0.23
C TRP A 456 -18.89 0.86 1.68
N ARG A 457 -17.87 1.10 2.50
CA ARG A 457 -17.96 1.04 3.97
C ARG A 457 -17.94 2.45 4.51
N LEU A 458 -19.00 2.84 5.20
CA LEU A 458 -19.18 4.20 5.73
C LEU A 458 -19.04 4.22 7.24
N SER A 459 -18.39 5.24 7.79
CA SER A 459 -18.32 5.48 9.24
C SER A 459 -18.21 6.97 9.56
N TRP A 460 -18.95 7.43 10.56
CA TRP A 460 -18.84 8.80 11.06
C TRP A 460 -17.97 8.82 12.32
N THR A 461 -16.69 9.16 12.13
CA THR A 461 -15.69 9.27 13.20
C THR A 461 -15.45 10.75 13.57
N PRO A 462 -14.86 11.07 14.75
CA PRO A 462 -14.51 12.45 15.08
C PRO A 462 -13.49 13.11 14.15
N ALA A 463 -12.76 12.31 13.35
CA ALA A 463 -11.89 12.83 12.31
C ALA A 463 -12.67 13.46 11.14
N VAL A 464 -13.91 13.00 10.87
CA VAL A 464 -14.72 13.49 9.76
C VAL A 464 -15.03 14.99 9.91
N PRO A 465 -15.62 15.48 11.03
CA PRO A 465 -15.86 16.92 11.21
C PRO A 465 -14.59 17.79 11.07
N VAL A 466 -13.46 17.34 11.62
CA VAL A 466 -12.19 18.11 11.53
C VAL A 466 -11.68 18.18 10.09
N ARG A 467 -11.71 17.06 9.37
CA ARG A 467 -11.32 17.00 7.95
C ARG A 467 -12.26 17.82 7.08
N LEU A 468 -13.55 17.90 7.43
CA LEU A 468 -14.50 18.81 6.79
C LEU A 468 -14.17 20.28 7.07
N ASP A 469 -13.76 20.64 8.30
CA ASP A 469 -13.34 22.02 8.59
C ASP A 469 -12.08 22.41 7.80
N LEU A 470 -11.11 21.50 7.66
CA LEU A 470 -9.92 21.70 6.83
C LEU A 470 -10.27 21.85 5.34
N ALA A 471 -11.14 20.98 4.82
CA ALA A 471 -11.62 21.06 3.43
C ALA A 471 -12.51 22.30 3.20
N GLY A 472 -13.13 22.84 4.25
CA GLY A 472 -14.00 24.02 4.22
C GLY A 472 -13.34 25.28 3.67
N ILE A 473 -12.00 25.40 3.79
CA ILE A 473 -11.21 26.49 3.19
C ILE A 473 -11.41 26.54 1.67
N ARG A 474 -11.65 25.40 1.04
CA ARG A 474 -11.78 25.23 -0.41
C ARG A 474 -13.23 25.32 -0.89
N GLY A 475 -14.20 25.31 0.03
CA GLY A 475 -15.61 25.48 -0.31
C GLY A 475 -16.57 25.17 0.84
N VAL A 476 -17.73 25.83 0.82
CA VAL A 476 -18.78 25.69 1.86
C VAL A 476 -19.81 24.59 1.56
N THR A 477 -19.67 23.86 0.45
CA THR A 477 -20.53 22.72 0.07
C THR A 477 -19.64 21.60 -0.46
N ALA A 478 -20.09 20.34 -0.41
CA ALA A 478 -19.28 19.19 -0.85
C ALA A 478 -18.80 19.34 -2.30
N ALA A 479 -19.65 19.88 -3.18
CA ALA A 479 -19.30 20.14 -4.58
C ALA A 479 -18.17 21.18 -4.71
N ARG A 480 -18.29 22.33 -4.05
CA ARG A 480 -17.27 23.40 -4.11
C ARG A 480 -15.96 22.97 -3.46
N ALA A 481 -16.04 22.28 -2.32
CA ALA A 481 -14.85 21.76 -1.64
C ALA A 481 -14.11 20.73 -2.50
N ALA A 482 -14.83 19.82 -3.17
CA ALA A 482 -14.23 18.86 -4.10
C ALA A 482 -13.60 19.56 -5.32
N GLU A 483 -14.29 20.54 -5.93
CA GLU A 483 -13.74 21.35 -7.02
C GLU A 483 -12.47 22.08 -6.60
N GLY A 484 -12.50 22.78 -5.46
CA GLY A 484 -11.34 23.50 -4.93
C GLY A 484 -10.17 22.57 -4.62
N THR A 485 -10.44 21.35 -4.11
CA THR A 485 -9.40 20.34 -3.88
C THR A 485 -8.77 19.85 -5.18
N LEU A 486 -9.57 19.51 -6.20
CA LEU A 486 -9.02 19.05 -7.47
C LEU A 486 -8.25 20.15 -8.21
N ARG A 487 -8.69 21.42 -8.09
CA ARG A 487 -7.96 22.58 -8.65
C ARG A 487 -6.63 22.85 -7.92
N GLU A 488 -6.59 22.65 -6.60
CA GLU A 488 -5.34 22.74 -5.83
C GLU A 488 -4.38 21.62 -6.20
N ASN A 489 -4.88 20.38 -6.28
CA ASN A 489 -4.07 19.23 -6.72
C ASN A 489 -3.48 19.49 -8.10
N PHE A 490 -4.29 20.00 -9.05
CA PHE A 490 -3.80 20.35 -10.37
C PHE A 490 -2.72 21.44 -10.36
N ARG A 491 -2.89 22.48 -9.53
CA ARG A 491 -1.88 23.55 -9.41
C ARG A 491 -0.57 23.02 -8.86
N ARG A 492 -0.62 22.14 -7.86
CA ARG A 492 0.56 21.46 -7.30
C ARG A 492 1.23 20.57 -8.35
N GLU A 493 0.47 19.71 -9.02
CA GLU A 493 0.96 18.86 -10.13
C GLU A 493 1.64 19.70 -11.23
N SER A 494 1.05 20.85 -11.58
CA SER A 494 1.61 21.76 -12.58
C SER A 494 2.92 22.40 -12.11
N ALA A 495 3.03 22.73 -10.83
CA ALA A 495 4.26 23.29 -10.24
C ALA A 495 5.40 22.26 -10.14
N GLU A 496 5.07 20.97 -10.05
CA GLU A 496 6.01 19.84 -9.88
C GLU A 496 6.56 19.28 -11.22
N GLY A 497 6.32 19.95 -12.35
CA GLY A 497 6.85 19.55 -13.67
C GLY A 497 5.79 19.32 -14.75
N GLY A 498 4.52 19.62 -14.47
CA GLY A 498 3.41 19.48 -15.42
C GLY A 498 2.66 18.14 -15.27
N PRO A 499 1.41 18.05 -15.77
CA PRO A 499 0.59 16.87 -15.57
C PRO A 499 1.07 15.71 -16.45
N THR A 500 1.36 14.56 -15.84
CA THR A 500 1.63 13.30 -16.57
C THR A 500 0.34 12.73 -17.15
N SER A 501 0.43 11.84 -18.15
CA SER A 501 -0.74 11.13 -18.72
C SER A 501 -1.62 10.49 -17.65
N ALA A 502 -1.01 9.82 -16.67
CA ALA A 502 -1.71 9.22 -15.52
C ALA A 502 -2.43 10.26 -14.64
N LEU A 503 -1.83 11.43 -14.39
CA LEU A 503 -2.44 12.51 -13.60
C LEU A 503 -3.62 13.13 -14.34
N VAL A 504 -3.50 13.38 -15.66
CA VAL A 504 -4.60 13.88 -16.49
C VAL A 504 -5.78 12.92 -16.46
N LEU A 505 -5.54 11.62 -16.62
CA LEU A 505 -6.59 10.59 -16.60
C LEU A 505 -7.25 10.48 -15.22
N THR A 506 -6.47 10.58 -14.15
CA THR A 506 -6.99 10.55 -12.77
C THR A 506 -7.83 11.78 -12.49
N GLY A 507 -7.33 12.98 -12.82
CA GLY A 507 -8.06 14.24 -12.65
C GLY A 507 -9.36 14.30 -13.46
N LEU A 508 -9.36 13.81 -14.71
CA LEU A 508 -10.57 13.70 -15.54
C LEU A 508 -11.60 12.74 -14.92
N ARG A 509 -11.14 11.58 -14.44
CA ARG A 509 -12.00 10.57 -13.79
C ARG A 509 -12.62 11.11 -12.51
N ASP A 510 -11.84 11.76 -11.66
CA ASP A 510 -12.29 12.30 -10.39
C ASP A 510 -13.26 13.47 -10.57
N ALA A 511 -12.97 14.38 -11.52
CA ALA A 511 -13.89 15.46 -11.89
C ALA A 511 -15.25 14.92 -12.38
N ALA A 512 -15.22 13.87 -13.21
CA ALA A 512 -16.43 13.26 -13.75
C ALA A 512 -17.26 12.52 -12.69
N ARG A 513 -16.61 11.78 -11.78
CA ARG A 513 -17.24 11.09 -10.65
C ARG A 513 -17.83 12.05 -9.63
N CYS A 514 -17.19 13.19 -9.41
CA CYS A 514 -17.66 14.25 -8.50
C CYS A 514 -18.78 15.13 -9.08
N ASP A 515 -19.24 14.86 -10.31
CA ASP A 515 -20.25 15.67 -11.00
C ASP A 515 -19.84 17.15 -11.11
N LEU A 516 -18.64 17.40 -11.67
CA LEU A 516 -18.04 18.73 -11.84
C LEU A 516 -17.83 19.06 -13.34
N PRO A 517 -18.88 19.47 -14.07
CA PRO A 517 -18.85 19.58 -15.53
C PRO A 517 -17.87 20.63 -16.09
N SER A 518 -17.62 21.72 -15.36
CA SER A 518 -16.63 22.74 -15.73
C SER A 518 -15.22 22.15 -15.73
N LEU A 519 -14.87 21.45 -14.65
CA LEU A 519 -13.56 20.82 -14.50
C LEU A 519 -13.39 19.65 -15.47
N VAL A 520 -14.44 18.88 -15.77
CA VAL A 520 -14.41 17.85 -16.83
C VAL A 520 -14.05 18.47 -18.18
N ALA A 521 -14.62 19.62 -18.53
CA ALA A 521 -14.29 20.31 -19.78
C ALA A 521 -12.83 20.78 -19.83
N GLU A 522 -12.31 21.35 -18.74
CA GLU A 522 -10.89 21.73 -18.60
C GLU A 522 -9.98 20.49 -18.75
N ARG A 523 -10.30 19.39 -18.06
CA ARG A 523 -9.51 18.14 -18.12
C ARG A 523 -9.57 17.41 -19.46
N LEU A 524 -10.67 17.54 -20.20
CA LEU A 524 -10.74 17.03 -21.58
C LEU A 524 -9.82 17.82 -22.51
N ALA A 525 -9.64 19.13 -22.28
CA ALA A 525 -8.69 19.94 -23.05
C ALA A 525 -7.24 19.52 -22.73
N ASP A 526 -6.88 19.35 -21.45
CA ASP A 526 -5.57 18.83 -21.04
C ASP A 526 -5.29 17.45 -21.68
N ALA A 527 -6.29 16.57 -21.68
CA ALA A 527 -6.20 15.23 -22.26
C ALA A 527 -5.95 15.26 -23.77
N ALA A 528 -6.57 16.20 -24.49
CA ALA A 528 -6.35 16.39 -25.92
C ALA A 528 -4.92 16.88 -26.24
N GLU A 529 -4.29 17.63 -25.34
CA GLU A 529 -2.93 18.13 -25.55
C GLU A 529 -1.86 17.06 -25.20
N VAL A 530 -2.02 16.38 -24.06
CA VAL A 530 -0.97 15.53 -23.48
C VAL A 530 -1.00 14.09 -24.03
N LEU A 531 -2.18 13.46 -24.09
CA LEU A 531 -2.28 12.02 -24.35
C LEU A 531 -1.80 11.61 -25.75
N PRO A 532 -2.08 12.34 -26.85
CA PRO A 532 -1.68 11.91 -28.20
C PRO A 532 -0.16 11.79 -28.40
N THR A 533 0.65 12.45 -27.58
CA THR A 533 2.11 12.53 -27.74
C THR A 533 2.88 11.78 -26.67
N CYS A 534 2.36 11.71 -25.44
CA CYS A 534 3.09 11.18 -24.29
C CYS A 534 2.52 9.88 -23.71
N ALA A 535 1.27 9.51 -24.01
CA ALA A 535 0.66 8.34 -23.40
C ALA A 535 1.15 7.03 -24.03
N THR A 536 1.35 6.03 -23.18
CA THR A 536 1.60 4.64 -23.55
C THR A 536 0.33 3.97 -24.09
N LEU A 537 0.46 2.81 -24.76
CA LEU A 537 -0.71 2.10 -25.27
C LEU A 537 -1.74 1.72 -24.17
N PRO A 538 -1.34 1.21 -22.99
CA PRO A 538 -2.27 0.96 -21.88
C PRO A 538 -2.99 2.23 -21.40
N GLU A 539 -2.27 3.36 -21.28
CA GLU A 539 -2.87 4.65 -20.89
C GLU A 539 -3.85 5.17 -21.94
N LEU A 540 -3.55 5.01 -23.23
CA LEU A 540 -4.45 5.37 -24.32
C LEU A 540 -5.74 4.54 -24.29
N LEU A 541 -5.68 3.25 -23.98
CA LEU A 541 -6.88 2.43 -23.80
C LEU A 541 -7.68 2.82 -22.56
N ALA A 542 -7.02 3.07 -21.43
CA ALA A 542 -7.67 3.56 -20.24
C ALA A 542 -8.36 4.92 -20.49
N ALA A 543 -7.76 5.77 -21.32
CA ALA A 543 -8.37 7.00 -21.81
C ALA A 543 -9.61 6.71 -22.66
N LEU A 544 -9.51 5.82 -23.65
CA LEU A 544 -10.63 5.45 -24.52
C LEU A 544 -11.81 4.86 -23.73
N ASP A 545 -11.56 4.07 -22.69
CA ASP A 545 -12.61 3.53 -21.83
C ASP A 545 -13.27 4.62 -20.98
N LEU A 546 -12.48 5.55 -20.45
CA LEU A 546 -12.98 6.70 -19.71
C LEU A 546 -13.82 7.62 -20.61
N LEU A 547 -13.33 7.94 -21.81
CA LEU A 547 -14.04 8.76 -22.80
C LEU A 547 -15.34 8.08 -23.26
N GLU A 548 -15.33 6.77 -23.40
CA GLU A 548 -16.53 6.00 -23.74
C GLU A 548 -17.55 6.00 -22.60
N ALA A 549 -17.11 5.87 -21.35
CA ALA A 549 -17.98 6.02 -20.18
C ALA A 549 -18.58 7.43 -20.11
N LEU A 550 -17.81 8.46 -20.44
CA LEU A 550 -18.30 9.84 -20.54
C LEU A 550 -19.34 9.98 -21.66
N ARG A 551 -19.03 9.46 -22.87
CA ARG A 551 -19.91 9.49 -24.05
C ARG A 551 -21.23 8.78 -23.82
N ARG A 552 -21.23 7.65 -23.10
CA ARG A 552 -22.45 6.91 -22.73
C ARG A 552 -23.21 7.52 -21.54
N GLY A 553 -22.65 8.54 -20.89
CA GLY A 553 -23.26 9.17 -19.71
C GLY A 553 -23.24 8.26 -18.47
N HIS A 554 -22.30 7.33 -18.40
CA HIS A 554 -22.12 6.46 -17.23
C HIS A 554 -21.50 7.21 -16.03
N LEU A 555 -20.96 8.41 -16.28
CA LEU A 555 -20.42 9.31 -15.26
C LEU A 555 -21.26 10.60 -15.20
N PRO A 556 -21.58 11.10 -13.99
CA PRO A 556 -22.57 12.15 -13.80
C PRO A 556 -22.13 13.52 -14.32
N GLY A 557 -20.84 13.88 -14.22
CA GLY A 557 -20.30 15.19 -14.62
C GLY A 557 -20.27 15.48 -16.12
N THR A 558 -21.05 14.75 -16.92
CA THR A 558 -21.03 14.82 -18.39
C THR A 558 -22.11 15.75 -18.94
N THR A 559 -21.70 16.80 -19.63
CA THR A 559 -22.61 17.67 -20.40
C THR A 559 -22.80 17.13 -21.82
N PRO A 560 -23.87 17.53 -22.53
CA PRO A 560 -24.02 17.21 -23.96
C PRO A 560 -22.80 17.61 -24.79
N GLU A 561 -22.16 18.73 -24.44
CA GLU A 561 -20.94 19.18 -25.09
C GLU A 561 -19.74 18.29 -24.75
N GLY A 562 -19.53 18.00 -23.46
CA GLY A 562 -18.45 17.10 -23.04
C GLY A 562 -18.55 15.71 -23.66
N ARG A 563 -19.77 15.21 -23.94
CA ARG A 563 -19.96 13.95 -24.69
C ARG A 563 -19.51 14.04 -26.14
N ARG A 564 -19.70 15.19 -26.80
CA ARG A 564 -19.21 15.42 -28.17
C ARG A 564 -17.69 15.50 -28.19
N THR A 565 -17.11 16.32 -27.32
CA THR A 565 -15.65 16.45 -27.17
C THR A 565 -14.99 15.11 -26.82
N ALA A 566 -15.58 14.32 -25.92
CA ALA A 566 -15.07 12.99 -25.59
C ALA A 566 -15.10 12.03 -26.79
N ALA A 567 -16.13 12.10 -27.64
CA ALA A 567 -16.20 11.29 -28.86
C ALA A 567 -15.17 11.73 -29.91
N GLU A 568 -14.96 13.03 -30.08
CA GLU A 568 -13.94 13.60 -30.99
C GLU A 568 -12.53 13.21 -30.54
N LEU A 569 -12.21 13.39 -29.25
CA LEU A 569 -10.94 13.00 -28.68
C LEU A 569 -10.72 11.48 -28.75
N ALA A 570 -11.75 10.67 -28.52
CA ALA A 570 -11.64 9.22 -28.65
C ALA A 570 -11.21 8.78 -30.06
N ALA A 571 -11.67 9.47 -31.10
CA ALA A 571 -11.21 9.19 -32.47
C ALA A 571 -9.72 9.53 -32.66
N GLU A 572 -9.25 10.67 -32.13
CA GLU A 572 -7.85 11.08 -32.19
C GLU A 572 -6.91 10.16 -31.39
N LEU A 573 -7.32 9.74 -30.18
CA LEU A 573 -6.54 8.82 -29.36
C LEU A 573 -6.48 7.42 -29.97
N LEU A 574 -7.52 6.99 -30.68
CA LEU A 574 -7.51 5.73 -31.41
C LEU A 574 -6.46 5.76 -32.55
N GLU A 575 -6.37 6.87 -33.30
CA GLU A 575 -5.31 7.03 -34.31
C GLU A 575 -3.91 7.07 -33.68
N SER A 576 -3.77 7.70 -32.51
CA SER A 576 -2.51 7.75 -31.76
C SER A 576 -2.10 6.37 -31.23
N ALA A 577 -3.05 5.56 -30.78
CA ALA A 577 -2.82 4.18 -30.36
C ALA A 577 -2.27 3.35 -31.54
N VAL A 578 -2.87 3.42 -32.72
CA VAL A 578 -2.37 2.71 -33.92
C VAL A 578 -0.96 3.18 -34.30
N ARG A 579 -0.67 4.50 -34.21
CA ARG A 579 0.65 5.07 -34.48
C ARG A 579 1.72 4.61 -33.48
N SER A 580 1.34 4.24 -32.26
CA SER A 580 2.26 3.78 -31.21
C SER A 580 2.72 2.32 -31.38
N LEU A 581 1.97 1.50 -32.15
CA LEU A 581 2.20 0.05 -32.26
C LEU A 581 3.62 -0.37 -32.66
N PRO A 582 4.32 0.30 -33.61
CA PRO A 582 5.69 -0.09 -33.93
C PRO A 582 6.66 -0.03 -32.75
N GLY A 583 6.35 0.77 -31.72
CA GLY A 583 7.12 0.86 -30.47
C GLY A 583 7.10 -0.44 -29.64
N LEU A 584 6.09 -1.30 -29.86
CA LEU A 584 5.96 -2.57 -29.15
C LEU A 584 6.91 -3.66 -29.66
N ALA A 585 7.61 -3.47 -30.79
CA ALA A 585 8.41 -4.53 -31.41
C ALA A 585 9.45 -5.15 -30.46
N GLY A 586 9.98 -4.38 -29.50
CA GLY A 586 10.94 -4.86 -28.51
C GLY A 586 10.35 -5.14 -27.12
N SER A 587 9.02 -5.08 -26.96
CA SER A 587 8.36 -5.23 -25.67
C SER A 587 8.30 -6.68 -25.23
N ASP A 588 8.52 -6.92 -23.94
CA ASP A 588 8.31 -8.19 -23.27
C ASP A 588 7.34 -8.05 -22.09
N ASP A 589 6.53 -6.97 -22.08
CA ASP A 589 5.53 -6.70 -21.06
C ASP A 589 4.16 -7.31 -21.44
N PRO A 590 3.60 -8.23 -20.63
CA PRO A 590 2.26 -8.76 -20.84
C PRO A 590 1.17 -7.68 -20.90
N GLU A 591 1.28 -6.60 -20.12
CA GLU A 591 0.27 -5.53 -20.09
C GLU A 591 0.14 -4.82 -21.44
N GLU A 592 1.28 -4.54 -22.09
CA GLU A 592 1.30 -3.92 -23.42
C GLU A 592 0.72 -4.84 -24.50
N THR A 593 0.93 -6.17 -24.39
CA THR A 593 0.31 -7.13 -25.31
C THR A 593 -1.18 -7.30 -25.08
N GLY A 594 -1.63 -7.28 -23.82
CA GLY A 594 -3.07 -7.23 -23.49
C GLY A 594 -3.71 -5.97 -24.08
N ALA A 595 -3.02 -4.83 -24.02
CA ALA A 595 -3.47 -3.59 -24.65
C ALA A 595 -3.54 -3.71 -26.18
N LEU A 596 -2.59 -4.37 -26.85
CA LEU A 596 -2.67 -4.62 -28.29
C LEU A 596 -3.92 -5.43 -28.67
N ILE A 597 -4.25 -6.48 -27.92
CA ILE A 597 -5.46 -7.30 -28.14
C ILE A 597 -6.74 -6.52 -27.89
N ALA A 598 -6.78 -5.73 -26.81
CA ALA A 598 -7.93 -4.88 -26.50
C ALA A 598 -8.15 -3.81 -27.59
N LEU A 599 -7.07 -3.23 -28.11
CA LEU A 599 -7.12 -2.32 -29.26
C LEU A 599 -7.66 -3.03 -30.51
N ALA A 600 -7.20 -4.24 -30.82
CA ALA A 600 -7.66 -5.01 -31.97
C ALA A 600 -9.17 -5.35 -31.88
N SER A 601 -9.62 -5.80 -30.71
CA SER A 601 -11.04 -6.08 -30.45
C SER A 601 -11.91 -4.83 -30.65
N ARG A 602 -11.45 -3.67 -30.18
CA ARG A 602 -12.12 -2.38 -30.38
C ARG A 602 -12.06 -1.90 -31.84
N ALA A 603 -10.95 -2.11 -32.51
CA ALA A 603 -10.69 -1.70 -33.89
C ALA A 603 -11.53 -2.48 -34.91
N GLY A 604 -11.85 -3.74 -34.62
CA GLY A 604 -12.71 -4.59 -35.46
C GLY A 604 -14.10 -3.97 -35.69
N GLU A 605 -14.64 -3.25 -34.69
CA GLU A 605 -15.91 -2.53 -34.82
C GLU A 605 -15.83 -1.30 -35.74
N HIS A 606 -14.63 -0.72 -35.90
CA HIS A 606 -14.39 0.55 -36.58
C HIS A 606 -13.67 0.44 -37.94
N ARG A 607 -13.33 -0.78 -38.39
CA ARG A 607 -12.59 -1.07 -39.65
C ARG A 607 -11.36 -0.18 -39.84
N LEU A 608 -10.49 -0.14 -38.83
CA LEU A 608 -9.26 0.64 -38.89
C LEU A 608 -8.37 0.16 -40.05
N GLY A 609 -7.94 1.11 -40.90
CA GLY A 609 -7.42 0.87 -42.24
C GLY A 609 -6.01 0.28 -42.35
N LEU A 610 -5.44 0.38 -43.57
CA LEU A 610 -4.17 -0.22 -44.03
C LEU A 610 -2.97 -0.05 -43.06
N ARG A 611 -2.92 1.02 -42.26
CA ARG A 611 -1.82 1.27 -41.31
C ARG A 611 -1.78 0.27 -40.17
N MET A 612 -2.94 -0.19 -39.70
CA MET A 612 -3.04 -1.19 -38.64
C MET A 612 -2.54 -2.54 -39.15
N ASP A 613 -2.95 -2.92 -40.36
CA ASP A 613 -2.52 -4.14 -41.05
C ASP A 613 -1.00 -4.15 -41.27
N ASP A 614 -0.42 -3.05 -41.80
CA ASP A 614 1.02 -2.92 -41.99
C ASP A 614 1.79 -3.03 -40.66
N ALA A 615 1.34 -2.33 -39.61
CA ALA A 615 1.98 -2.36 -38.30
C ALA A 615 1.91 -3.74 -37.65
N LEU A 616 0.76 -4.41 -37.71
CA LEU A 616 0.58 -5.77 -37.18
C LEU A 616 1.39 -6.80 -37.99
N SER A 617 1.48 -6.63 -39.32
CA SER A 617 2.33 -7.46 -40.17
C SER A 617 3.79 -7.36 -39.77
N ASP A 618 4.28 -6.14 -39.53
CA ASP A 618 5.65 -5.92 -39.08
C ASP A 618 5.88 -6.47 -37.68
N LEU A 619 4.96 -6.26 -36.73
CA LEU A 619 5.07 -6.84 -35.38
C LEU A 619 5.05 -8.36 -35.38
N ALA A 620 4.22 -9.00 -36.21
CA ALA A 620 4.18 -10.45 -36.36
C ALA A 620 5.50 -11.02 -36.92
N ARG A 621 6.30 -10.21 -37.64
CA ARG A 621 7.57 -10.62 -38.26
C ARG A 621 8.80 -10.25 -37.44
N THR A 622 8.82 -9.06 -36.83
CA THR A 622 10.01 -8.49 -36.17
C THR A 622 9.84 -8.23 -34.67
N GLY A 623 8.63 -8.46 -34.13
CA GLY A 623 8.37 -8.31 -32.70
C GLY A 623 9.15 -9.32 -31.85
N SER A 624 9.18 -9.10 -30.54
CA SER A 624 9.58 -10.11 -29.56
C SER A 624 8.68 -11.34 -29.69
N PRO A 625 9.10 -12.53 -29.20
CA PRO A 625 8.25 -13.71 -29.21
C PRO A 625 6.86 -13.47 -28.59
N LEU A 626 6.78 -12.68 -27.50
CA LEU A 626 5.50 -12.31 -26.87
C LEU A 626 4.62 -11.50 -27.83
N VAL A 627 5.18 -10.44 -28.42
CA VAL A 627 4.45 -9.52 -29.30
C VAL A 627 4.06 -10.18 -30.62
N GLN A 628 4.87 -11.12 -31.14
CA GLN A 628 4.54 -11.93 -32.31
C GLN A 628 3.25 -12.71 -32.10
N GLY A 629 3.11 -13.37 -30.94
CA GLY A 629 1.90 -14.12 -30.59
C GLY A 629 0.66 -13.22 -30.54
N ALA A 630 0.77 -12.07 -29.87
CA ALA A 630 -0.33 -11.11 -29.74
C ALA A 630 -0.70 -10.45 -31.07
N ALA A 631 0.28 -10.08 -31.90
CA ALA A 631 0.04 -9.49 -33.21
C ALA A 631 -0.68 -10.47 -34.15
N LEU A 632 -0.32 -11.75 -34.13
CA LEU A 632 -0.99 -12.78 -34.93
C LEU A 632 -2.43 -13.03 -34.47
N ALA A 633 -2.68 -13.05 -33.15
CA ALA A 633 -4.03 -13.10 -32.61
C ALA A 633 -4.87 -11.89 -33.05
N ALA A 634 -4.29 -10.67 -32.93
CA ALA A 634 -4.93 -9.43 -33.36
C ALA A 634 -5.29 -9.42 -34.85
N ARG A 635 -4.45 -9.99 -35.73
CA ARG A 635 -4.73 -10.09 -37.17
C ARG A 635 -5.93 -10.97 -37.47
N VAL A 636 -6.09 -12.10 -36.78
CA VAL A 636 -7.28 -12.96 -36.91
C VAL A 636 -8.53 -12.29 -36.33
N LEU A 637 -8.41 -11.62 -35.17
CA LEU A 637 -9.52 -10.84 -34.58
C LEU A 637 -10.05 -9.74 -35.51
N LEU A 638 -9.19 -9.20 -36.37
CA LEU A 638 -9.52 -8.17 -37.35
C LEU A 638 -9.92 -8.72 -38.73
N ASP A 639 -10.03 -10.05 -38.88
CA ASP A 639 -10.34 -10.72 -40.17
C ASP A 639 -9.31 -10.38 -41.28
N LEU A 640 -8.05 -10.12 -40.89
CA LEU A 640 -6.93 -9.84 -41.82
C LEU A 640 -6.21 -11.12 -42.26
N ASP A 641 -6.12 -12.10 -41.35
CA ASP A 641 -5.55 -13.43 -41.59
C ASP A 641 -6.59 -14.50 -41.23
N ASP A 642 -6.49 -15.64 -41.90
CA ASP A 642 -7.36 -16.80 -41.66
C ASP A 642 -6.96 -17.58 -40.37
N ALA A 643 -7.98 -18.11 -39.68
CA ALA A 643 -7.85 -18.83 -38.42
C ALA A 643 -7.04 -20.13 -38.56
N ASP A 644 -7.16 -20.86 -39.66
CA ASP A 644 -6.41 -22.12 -39.89
C ASP A 644 -4.93 -21.83 -40.10
N THR A 645 -4.60 -20.68 -40.70
CA THR A 645 -3.21 -20.21 -40.86
C THR A 645 -2.56 -19.92 -39.52
N LEU A 646 -3.30 -19.31 -38.59
CA LEU A 646 -2.82 -19.07 -37.23
C LEU A 646 -2.58 -20.38 -36.49
N GLY A 647 -3.57 -21.30 -36.51
CA GLY A 647 -3.46 -22.61 -35.88
C GLY A 647 -2.28 -23.42 -36.42
N SER A 648 -2.06 -23.41 -37.73
CA SER A 648 -0.92 -24.07 -38.38
C SER A 648 0.43 -23.48 -37.95
N ARG A 649 0.52 -22.15 -37.82
CA ARG A 649 1.73 -21.48 -37.32
C ARG A 649 2.00 -21.82 -35.86
N ALA A 650 0.96 -21.84 -35.02
CA ALA A 650 1.06 -22.20 -33.62
C ALA A 650 1.50 -23.65 -33.43
N ALA A 651 0.96 -24.59 -34.21
CA ALA A 651 1.42 -25.98 -34.25
C ALA A 651 2.90 -26.09 -34.67
N GLY A 652 3.33 -25.30 -35.66
CA GLY A 652 4.74 -25.22 -36.07
C GLY A 652 5.68 -24.71 -34.97
N TRP A 653 5.22 -23.85 -34.06
CA TRP A 653 6.02 -23.43 -32.90
C TRP A 653 6.30 -24.58 -31.95
N ILE A 654 5.31 -25.47 -31.73
CA ILE A 654 5.50 -26.68 -30.92
C ILE A 654 6.55 -27.59 -31.56
N ASP A 655 6.48 -27.79 -32.88
CA ASP A 655 7.40 -28.67 -33.60
C ASP A 655 8.85 -28.19 -33.55
N THR A 656 9.04 -26.88 -33.67
CA THR A 656 10.36 -26.25 -33.64
C THR A 656 10.94 -26.07 -32.23
N ALA A 657 10.15 -26.30 -31.17
CA ALA A 657 10.56 -26.18 -29.77
C ALA A 657 11.36 -27.39 -29.27
N THR A 658 12.46 -27.72 -29.95
CA THR A 658 13.33 -28.86 -29.60
C THR A 658 14.49 -28.46 -28.67
N GLY A 659 14.82 -27.17 -28.58
CA GLY A 659 15.90 -26.65 -27.75
C GLY A 659 15.43 -25.55 -26.78
N PRO A 660 16.31 -25.15 -25.84
CA PRO A 660 15.96 -24.23 -24.75
C PRO A 660 15.45 -22.87 -25.23
N ASP A 661 16.14 -22.25 -26.18
CA ASP A 661 15.75 -20.95 -26.73
C ASP A 661 14.39 -21.01 -27.46
N GLN A 662 14.14 -22.11 -28.17
CA GLN A 662 12.89 -22.30 -28.89
C GLN A 662 11.73 -22.63 -27.95
N ARG A 663 11.95 -23.37 -26.86
CA ARG A 663 10.96 -23.60 -25.80
C ARG A 663 10.57 -22.31 -25.08
N HIS A 664 11.55 -21.46 -24.76
CA HIS A 664 11.25 -20.14 -24.20
C HIS A 664 10.46 -19.27 -25.20
N ALA A 665 10.88 -19.22 -26.46
CA ALA A 665 10.14 -18.48 -27.50
C ALA A 665 8.72 -19.02 -27.70
N LEU A 666 8.52 -20.35 -27.62
CA LEU A 666 7.21 -20.99 -27.63
C LEU A 666 6.34 -20.50 -26.47
N SER A 667 6.84 -20.58 -25.23
CA SER A 667 6.10 -20.11 -24.05
C SER A 667 5.65 -18.66 -24.21
N ARG A 668 6.57 -17.77 -24.61
CA ARG A 668 6.27 -16.34 -24.81
C ARG A 668 5.28 -16.09 -25.95
N ARG A 669 5.43 -16.76 -27.10
CA ARG A 669 4.46 -16.67 -28.21
C ARG A 669 3.07 -17.16 -27.81
N LEU A 670 3.00 -18.26 -27.05
CA LEU A 670 1.74 -18.77 -26.53
C LEU A 670 1.13 -17.81 -25.51
N THR A 671 1.91 -17.22 -24.60
CA THR A 671 1.42 -16.19 -23.69
C THR A 671 0.79 -15.01 -24.44
N GLY A 672 1.46 -14.50 -25.49
CA GLY A 672 0.93 -13.39 -26.29
C GLY A 672 -0.31 -13.77 -27.10
N LEU A 673 -0.33 -14.98 -27.68
CA LEU A 673 -1.48 -15.51 -28.42
C LEU A 673 -2.69 -15.72 -27.50
N LEU A 674 -2.47 -16.37 -26.36
CA LEU A 674 -3.52 -16.75 -25.40
C LEU A 674 -3.98 -15.58 -24.53
N GLY A 675 -3.20 -14.51 -24.44
CA GLY A 675 -3.67 -13.22 -23.89
C GLY A 675 -4.90 -12.67 -24.63
N GLY A 676 -5.10 -13.06 -25.89
CA GLY A 676 -6.33 -12.80 -26.65
C GLY A 676 -7.23 -14.01 -26.89
N ALA A 677 -7.04 -15.12 -26.16
CA ALA A 677 -7.81 -16.35 -26.38
C ALA A 677 -9.32 -16.16 -26.20
N ALA A 678 -9.76 -15.38 -25.21
CA ALA A 678 -11.19 -15.20 -24.93
C ALA A 678 -11.95 -14.55 -26.11
N PRO A 679 -11.56 -13.38 -26.64
CA PRO A 679 -12.19 -12.82 -27.83
C PRO A 679 -11.95 -13.67 -29.09
N LEU A 680 -10.79 -14.33 -29.21
CA LEU A 680 -10.43 -15.14 -30.37
C LEU A 680 -11.26 -16.42 -30.48
N LEU A 681 -11.53 -17.10 -29.36
CA LEU A 681 -12.41 -18.26 -29.32
C LEU A 681 -13.88 -17.88 -29.56
N GLN A 682 -14.29 -16.65 -29.20
CA GLN A 682 -15.63 -16.15 -29.50
C GLN A 682 -15.80 -15.84 -30.99
N SER A 683 -14.78 -15.28 -31.66
CA SER A 683 -14.86 -14.91 -33.08
C SER A 683 -14.52 -16.05 -34.04
N ALA A 684 -13.57 -16.92 -33.68
CA ALA A 684 -13.05 -18.01 -34.50
C ALA A 684 -12.76 -19.26 -33.63
N PRO A 685 -13.79 -20.07 -33.32
CA PRO A 685 -13.65 -21.24 -32.43
C PRO A 685 -12.62 -22.26 -32.90
N THR A 686 -12.42 -22.37 -34.22
CA THR A 686 -11.47 -23.33 -34.84
C THR A 686 -10.03 -22.84 -34.87
N ALA A 687 -9.76 -21.59 -34.48
CA ALA A 687 -8.43 -20.98 -34.60
C ALA A 687 -7.33 -21.70 -33.81
N LEU A 688 -7.72 -22.44 -32.77
CA LEU A 688 -6.80 -23.25 -31.97
C LEU A 688 -6.84 -24.74 -32.32
N ASP A 689 -7.72 -25.23 -33.20
CA ASP A 689 -7.90 -26.67 -33.45
C ASP A 689 -6.60 -27.35 -33.89
N SER A 690 -5.86 -26.75 -34.83
CA SER A 690 -4.56 -27.28 -35.27
C SER A 690 -3.51 -27.32 -34.14
N LEU A 691 -3.58 -26.38 -33.19
CA LEU A 691 -2.73 -26.37 -31.99
C LEU A 691 -3.14 -27.51 -31.04
N LEU A 692 -4.44 -27.68 -30.81
CA LEU A 692 -5.00 -28.72 -29.94
C LEU A 692 -4.67 -30.12 -30.48
N ASP A 693 -4.96 -30.36 -31.77
CA ASP A 693 -4.70 -31.62 -32.47
C ASP A 693 -3.21 -31.96 -32.48
N ARG A 694 -2.35 -30.94 -32.56
CA ARG A 694 -0.91 -31.16 -32.51
C ARG A 694 -0.46 -31.66 -31.13
N ILE A 695 -1.00 -31.09 -30.04
CA ILE A 695 -0.72 -31.53 -28.66
C ILE A 695 -1.19 -32.99 -28.46
N ASP A 696 -2.36 -33.33 -29.01
CA ASP A 696 -2.92 -34.69 -28.94
C ASP A 696 -2.06 -35.71 -29.72
N ALA A 697 -1.43 -35.29 -30.82
CA ALA A 697 -0.61 -36.15 -31.68
C ALA A 697 0.87 -36.25 -31.28
N LEU A 698 1.34 -35.52 -30.26
CA LEU A 698 2.72 -35.62 -29.77
C LEU A 698 3.02 -37.04 -29.23
N THR A 699 4.30 -37.44 -29.27
CA THR A 699 4.75 -38.60 -28.50
C THR A 699 4.82 -38.22 -27.03
N ASP A 700 4.70 -39.19 -26.12
CA ASP A 700 4.71 -38.92 -24.67
C ASP A 700 5.99 -38.19 -24.24
N GLN A 701 7.16 -38.63 -24.72
CA GLN A 701 8.42 -37.93 -24.47
C GLN A 701 8.45 -36.53 -25.10
N GLY A 702 7.99 -36.39 -26.35
CA GLY A 702 7.96 -35.10 -27.03
C GLY A 702 7.03 -34.08 -26.36
N PHE A 703 5.97 -34.55 -25.72
CA PHE A 703 5.08 -33.74 -24.88
C PHE A 703 5.76 -33.35 -23.56
N LEU A 704 6.34 -34.29 -22.82
CA LEU A 704 7.00 -34.03 -21.54
C LEU A 704 8.17 -33.04 -21.68
N ASP A 705 8.99 -33.17 -22.73
CA ASP A 705 10.10 -32.25 -23.01
C ASP A 705 9.64 -30.79 -23.24
N ARG A 706 8.38 -30.60 -23.66
CA ARG A 706 7.78 -29.28 -23.96
C ARG A 706 6.78 -28.83 -22.91
N LEU A 707 6.41 -29.69 -21.96
CA LEU A 707 5.36 -29.47 -20.99
C LEU A 707 5.56 -28.18 -20.18
N PRO A 708 6.76 -27.84 -19.65
CA PRO A 708 6.93 -26.59 -18.91
C PRO A 708 6.70 -25.34 -19.77
N ALA A 709 7.18 -25.34 -21.01
CA ALA A 709 6.97 -24.23 -21.95
C ALA A 709 5.51 -24.07 -22.36
N LEU A 710 4.81 -25.19 -22.61
CA LEU A 710 3.38 -25.22 -22.89
C LEU A 710 2.59 -24.70 -21.69
N ARG A 711 2.82 -25.27 -20.50
CA ARG A 711 2.17 -24.86 -19.25
C ARG A 711 2.37 -23.37 -18.96
N GLY A 712 3.59 -22.84 -19.13
CA GLY A 712 3.87 -21.41 -18.99
C GLY A 712 3.16 -20.51 -20.01
N GLY A 713 2.86 -21.02 -21.21
CA GLY A 713 2.01 -20.32 -22.18
C GLY A 713 0.55 -20.25 -21.74
N PHE A 714 -0.02 -21.36 -21.27
CA PHE A 714 -1.42 -21.48 -20.84
C PHE A 714 -1.71 -20.90 -19.45
N ASP A 715 -0.67 -20.68 -18.64
CA ASP A 715 -0.77 -20.03 -17.33
C ASP A 715 -1.36 -18.61 -17.40
N THR A 716 -1.28 -17.95 -18.55
CA THR A 716 -1.95 -16.65 -18.78
C THR A 716 -3.48 -16.70 -18.67
N LEU A 717 -4.09 -17.88 -18.79
CA LEU A 717 -5.53 -18.04 -18.65
C LEU A 717 -5.91 -18.05 -17.16
N SER A 718 -7.03 -17.40 -16.83
CA SER A 718 -7.60 -17.50 -15.48
C SER A 718 -7.94 -18.95 -15.11
N PRO A 719 -7.95 -19.31 -13.81
CA PRO A 719 -8.57 -20.52 -13.27
C PRO A 719 -9.79 -21.05 -14.04
N ALA A 720 -10.84 -20.24 -14.09
CA ALA A 720 -12.08 -20.57 -14.79
C ALA A 720 -11.91 -20.68 -16.31
N GLY A 721 -10.94 -19.97 -16.89
CA GLY A 721 -10.58 -20.10 -18.31
C GLY A 721 -9.93 -21.44 -18.63
N ARG A 722 -9.04 -21.93 -17.76
CA ARG A 722 -8.41 -23.26 -17.89
C ARG A 722 -9.44 -24.37 -17.73
N ASP A 723 -10.37 -24.25 -16.78
CA ASP A 723 -11.47 -25.21 -16.59
C ASP A 723 -12.34 -25.33 -17.84
N ARG A 724 -12.80 -24.19 -18.39
CA ARG A 724 -13.61 -24.18 -19.61
C ARG A 724 -12.89 -24.81 -20.79
N LEU A 725 -11.58 -24.58 -20.92
CA LEU A 725 -10.78 -25.18 -21.98
C LEU A 725 -10.66 -26.69 -21.78
N LEU A 726 -10.42 -27.15 -20.55
CA LEU A 726 -10.36 -28.58 -20.24
C LEU A 726 -11.70 -29.27 -20.52
N ASP A 727 -12.82 -28.65 -20.14
CA ASP A 727 -14.17 -29.15 -20.44
C ASP A 727 -14.38 -29.31 -21.95
N THR A 728 -14.04 -28.28 -22.74
CA THR A 728 -14.18 -28.29 -24.21
C THR A 728 -13.36 -29.40 -24.86
N VAL A 729 -12.11 -29.58 -24.41
CA VAL A 729 -11.22 -30.61 -24.95
C VAL A 729 -11.67 -32.01 -24.54
N THR A 730 -12.13 -32.20 -23.31
CA THR A 730 -12.63 -33.49 -22.81
C THR A 730 -13.90 -33.93 -23.54
N GLU A 731 -14.79 -32.99 -23.88
CA GLU A 731 -15.98 -33.22 -24.70
C GLU A 731 -15.60 -33.61 -26.14
N ARG A 732 -14.62 -32.89 -26.73
CA ARG A 732 -14.08 -33.18 -28.07
C ARG A 732 -13.42 -34.57 -28.17
N LEU A 733 -12.71 -34.99 -27.12
CA LEU A 733 -12.01 -36.28 -27.05
C LEU A 733 -12.93 -37.45 -26.67
N GLY A 734 -14.19 -37.17 -26.33
CA GLY A 734 -15.20 -38.20 -26.02
C GLY A 734 -15.06 -38.89 -24.67
N ASP A 735 -14.26 -38.33 -23.74
CA ASP A 735 -14.02 -38.88 -22.40
C ASP A 735 -15.20 -38.56 -21.44
N ARG A 736 -16.12 -37.68 -21.87
CA ARG A 736 -17.40 -37.42 -21.23
C ARG A 736 -18.52 -37.80 -22.21
N LEU A 737 -19.30 -38.82 -21.87
CA LEU A 737 -20.51 -39.15 -22.63
C LEU A 737 -21.50 -38.00 -22.45
N ASP A 738 -21.85 -37.32 -23.53
CA ASP A 738 -22.95 -36.37 -23.55
C ASP A 738 -24.26 -37.12 -23.24
N LEU A 739 -24.79 -36.90 -22.05
CA LEU A 739 -26.07 -37.46 -21.61
C LEU A 739 -27.27 -36.63 -22.10
N ALA A 740 -27.04 -35.54 -22.83
CA ALA A 740 -28.08 -34.77 -23.47
C ALA A 740 -28.38 -35.32 -24.88
N LEU A 741 -29.47 -36.06 -25.01
CA LEU A 741 -29.97 -36.42 -26.34
C LEU A 741 -30.51 -35.15 -27.03
N GLY A 742 -29.79 -34.65 -28.04
CA GLY A 742 -30.24 -33.59 -28.96
C GLY A 742 -31.38 -34.01 -29.90
N ALA A 743 -32.31 -34.85 -29.42
CA ALA A 743 -33.45 -35.35 -30.18
C ALA A 743 -34.70 -34.53 -29.84
N SER A 744 -35.51 -34.21 -30.85
CA SER A 744 -36.77 -33.50 -30.63
C SER A 744 -37.68 -34.25 -29.64
N PRO A 745 -38.51 -33.56 -28.84
CA PRO A 745 -39.41 -34.21 -27.89
C PRO A 745 -40.30 -35.30 -28.52
N HIS A 746 -40.65 -35.14 -29.80
CA HIS A 746 -41.43 -36.13 -30.55
C HIS A 746 -40.64 -37.42 -30.82
N LEU A 747 -39.35 -37.29 -31.15
CA LEU A 747 -38.47 -38.41 -31.44
C LEU A 747 -38.13 -39.19 -30.15
N LEU A 748 -37.93 -38.47 -29.04
CA LEU A 748 -37.76 -39.05 -27.71
C LEU A 748 -39.02 -39.83 -27.29
N ALA A 749 -40.23 -39.29 -27.54
CA ALA A 749 -41.47 -39.99 -27.27
C ALA A 749 -41.62 -41.28 -28.11
N LEU A 750 -41.20 -41.25 -29.37
CA LEU A 750 -41.19 -42.42 -30.25
C LEU A 750 -40.21 -43.50 -29.75
N TRP A 751 -39.00 -43.12 -29.37
CA TRP A 751 -38.03 -44.06 -28.79
C TRP A 751 -38.50 -44.64 -27.46
N THR A 752 -39.09 -43.81 -26.61
CA THR A 752 -39.66 -44.27 -25.33
C THR A 752 -40.82 -45.25 -25.55
N ALA A 753 -41.66 -45.00 -26.57
CA ALA A 753 -42.74 -45.92 -26.94
C ALA A 753 -42.19 -47.23 -27.53
N ALA A 754 -41.13 -47.16 -28.33
CA ALA A 754 -40.45 -48.33 -28.88
C ALA A 754 -39.77 -49.17 -27.78
N ASP A 755 -39.10 -48.54 -26.82
CA ASP A 755 -38.49 -49.20 -25.66
C ASP A 755 -39.56 -49.79 -24.73
N ALA A 756 -40.67 -49.09 -24.51
CA ALA A 756 -41.80 -49.62 -23.74
C ALA A 756 -42.43 -50.84 -24.44
N ALA A 757 -42.57 -50.80 -25.76
CA ALA A 757 -43.05 -51.92 -26.57
C ALA A 757 -42.05 -53.09 -26.56
N GLY A 758 -40.75 -52.81 -26.64
CA GLY A 758 -39.67 -53.78 -26.51
C GLY A 758 -39.65 -54.44 -25.14
N ARG A 759 -39.80 -53.66 -24.06
CA ARG A 759 -39.93 -54.16 -22.69
C ARG A 759 -41.18 -55.02 -22.54
N ALA A 760 -42.33 -54.58 -23.06
CA ALA A 760 -43.56 -55.36 -23.02
C ALA A 760 -43.44 -56.67 -23.82
N ALA A 761 -42.75 -56.66 -24.96
CA ALA A 761 -42.45 -57.86 -25.73
C ALA A 761 -41.53 -58.82 -24.96
N VAL A 762 -40.47 -58.30 -24.33
CA VAL A 762 -39.58 -59.09 -23.46
C VAL A 762 -40.31 -59.63 -22.24
N GLU A 763 -41.20 -58.86 -21.62
CA GLU A 763 -42.05 -59.30 -20.51
C GLU A 763 -43.06 -60.36 -20.95
N SER A 764 -43.61 -60.26 -22.16
CA SER A 764 -44.52 -61.27 -22.73
C SER A 764 -43.82 -62.58 -23.13
N LEU A 765 -42.50 -62.52 -23.37
CA LEU A 765 -41.66 -63.65 -23.74
C LEU A 765 -40.98 -64.31 -22.53
N ARG A 766 -41.08 -63.72 -21.32
CA ARG A 766 -40.54 -64.32 -20.09
C ARG A 766 -41.46 -65.45 -19.60
N PRO A 767 -41.00 -66.73 -19.54
CA PRO A 767 -41.68 -67.76 -18.76
C PRO A 767 -41.57 -67.43 -17.26
N PRO A 768 -42.42 -67.98 -16.38
CA PRO A 768 -42.33 -67.75 -14.94
C PRO A 768 -41.14 -68.53 -14.38
N LEU A 769 -39.94 -67.97 -14.52
CA LEU A 769 -38.75 -68.43 -13.82
C LEU A 769 -38.61 -67.59 -12.56
N GLY A 770 -39.02 -68.20 -11.44
CA GLY A 770 -38.80 -67.66 -10.11
C GLY A 770 -37.31 -67.56 -9.83
N MET A 771 -36.82 -66.32 -9.76
CA MET A 771 -35.64 -65.97 -8.99
C MET A 771 -35.90 -64.63 -8.31
N CYS A 772 -36.31 -64.69 -7.06
CA CYS A 772 -36.13 -63.59 -6.11
C CYS A 772 -34.62 -63.34 -5.97
N LEU A 773 -34.15 -62.21 -6.48
CA LEU A 773 -32.92 -61.61 -5.97
C LEU A 773 -33.31 -60.76 -4.75
N PRO A 774 -32.81 -61.07 -3.54
CA PRO A 774 -33.09 -60.26 -2.36
C PRO A 774 -32.39 -58.90 -2.48
N ALA A 775 -33.08 -57.86 -2.02
CA ALA A 775 -32.54 -56.52 -1.87
C ALA A 775 -31.27 -56.57 -0.99
N ALA A 776 -30.14 -56.15 -1.54
CA ALA A 776 -28.91 -55.99 -0.78
C ALA A 776 -29.04 -54.75 0.11
N GLN A 777 -29.33 -55.01 1.38
CA GLN A 777 -29.13 -54.07 2.48
C GLN A 777 -27.64 -53.95 2.80
N ASP A 778 -27.22 -52.75 3.16
CA ASP A 778 -25.91 -52.41 3.74
C ASP A 778 -25.52 -53.31 4.92
N THR A 779 -24.35 -53.94 4.87
CA THR A 779 -23.49 -54.25 6.04
C THR A 779 -22.09 -54.73 5.57
N PRO A 780 -21.04 -54.64 6.42
CA PRO A 780 -19.68 -54.29 6.01
C PRO A 780 -18.83 -55.50 5.59
N ALA A 781 -17.81 -55.22 4.77
CA ALA A 781 -16.90 -56.21 4.19
C ALA A 781 -16.14 -57.05 5.24
N PRO A 782 -16.09 -58.40 5.10
CA PRO A 782 -15.21 -59.25 5.88
C PRO A 782 -13.78 -59.25 5.33
N LYS A 783 -12.80 -59.22 6.24
CA LYS A 783 -11.36 -59.37 5.98
C LYS A 783 -11.06 -60.66 5.21
N ALA A 784 -10.32 -60.54 4.11
CA ALA A 784 -9.79 -61.66 3.34
C ALA A 784 -8.66 -62.40 4.10
N PRO A 785 -8.52 -63.72 3.92
CA PRO A 785 -7.51 -64.53 4.60
C PRO A 785 -6.12 -64.41 3.97
N ASP A 786 -5.09 -64.56 4.82
CA ASP A 786 -3.66 -64.57 4.50
C ASP A 786 -3.32 -65.45 3.29
N THR A 787 -2.78 -64.81 2.25
CA THR A 787 -2.11 -65.48 1.13
C THR A 787 -0.59 -65.34 1.33
N PRO A 788 0.23 -66.39 1.15
CA PRO A 788 1.68 -66.30 1.34
C PRO A 788 2.30 -65.36 0.29
N PRO A 789 3.40 -64.65 0.62
CA PRO A 789 4.02 -63.71 -0.31
C PRO A 789 4.58 -64.46 -1.52
N PRO A 790 4.48 -63.90 -2.74
CA PRO A 790 5.16 -64.43 -3.91
C PRO A 790 6.68 -64.21 -3.75
N PRO A 791 7.52 -65.02 -4.44
CA PRO A 791 8.96 -64.82 -4.43
C PRO A 791 9.34 -63.46 -5.05
N PRO A 792 10.50 -62.89 -4.72
CA PRO A 792 10.95 -61.63 -5.31
C PRO A 792 11.19 -61.86 -6.79
N SER A 793 10.27 -61.40 -7.62
CA SER A 793 10.46 -61.29 -9.06
C SER A 793 11.46 -60.16 -9.33
N GLU A 794 12.52 -60.53 -10.03
CA GLU A 794 13.59 -59.69 -10.55
C GLU A 794 13.06 -58.39 -11.16
N GLU A 795 13.83 -57.33 -11.00
CA GLU A 795 13.58 -55.98 -11.53
C GLU A 795 13.28 -56.04 -13.04
N HIS A 796 12.01 -55.87 -13.40
CA HIS A 796 11.63 -55.50 -14.75
C HIS A 796 11.95 -54.00 -14.96
N PRO A 797 12.60 -53.62 -16.07
CA PRO A 797 12.93 -52.23 -16.35
C PRO A 797 11.63 -51.40 -16.48
N ALA A 798 11.68 -50.15 -16.01
CA ALA A 798 10.61 -49.16 -15.98
C ALA A 798 9.55 -49.33 -17.08
N SER A 799 8.28 -49.56 -16.72
CA SER A 799 7.17 -49.54 -17.67
C SER A 799 7.04 -48.13 -18.25
N ALA A 800 7.06 -48.01 -19.59
CA ALA A 800 6.87 -46.75 -20.28
C ALA A 800 5.58 -46.05 -19.83
N LEU A 801 5.68 -44.76 -19.49
CA LEU A 801 4.54 -43.88 -19.24
C LEU A 801 3.68 -43.83 -20.51
N HIS A 802 2.39 -44.16 -20.42
CA HIS A 802 1.43 -44.01 -21.51
C HIS A 802 0.40 -42.96 -21.11
N LEU A 803 0.48 -41.77 -21.71
CA LEU A 803 -0.44 -40.66 -21.43
C LEU A 803 -1.57 -40.64 -22.45
N THR A 804 -2.82 -40.66 -21.99
CA THR A 804 -3.95 -40.38 -22.90
C THR A 804 -3.94 -38.91 -23.31
N PRO A 805 -4.58 -38.53 -24.43
CA PRO A 805 -4.73 -37.11 -24.80
C PRO A 805 -5.35 -36.28 -23.65
N THR A 806 -6.36 -36.79 -22.95
CA THR A 806 -6.97 -36.09 -21.81
C THR A 806 -5.97 -35.88 -20.66
N ASP A 807 -5.12 -36.86 -20.35
CA ASP A 807 -4.10 -36.73 -19.29
C ASP A 807 -3.06 -35.66 -19.62
N ARG A 808 -2.72 -35.48 -20.89
CA ARG A 808 -1.83 -34.40 -21.34
C ARG A 808 -2.45 -33.03 -21.08
N TRP A 809 -3.75 -32.87 -21.33
CA TRP A 809 -4.45 -31.62 -21.06
C TRP A 809 -4.58 -31.32 -19.56
N ARG A 810 -4.82 -32.35 -18.74
CA ARG A 810 -4.80 -32.24 -17.27
C ARG A 810 -3.43 -31.74 -16.77
N LEU A 811 -2.34 -32.33 -17.26
CA LEU A 811 -0.96 -31.93 -16.92
C LEU A 811 -0.60 -30.53 -17.42
N LEU A 812 -1.01 -30.17 -18.64
CA LEU A 812 -0.70 -28.88 -19.26
C LEU A 812 -1.45 -27.73 -18.57
N LEU A 813 -2.71 -27.93 -18.21
CA LEU A 813 -3.53 -26.91 -17.54
C LEU A 813 -3.36 -26.88 -16.02
N GLY A 814 -2.78 -27.94 -15.43
CA GLY A 814 -2.63 -28.09 -13.99
C GLY A 814 -3.97 -28.29 -13.27
N ARG A 815 -4.91 -29.02 -13.89
CA ARG A 815 -6.28 -29.19 -13.41
C ARG A 815 -6.67 -30.67 -13.35
N GLU A 816 -7.57 -31.02 -12.44
CA GLU A 816 -8.02 -32.39 -12.17
C GLU A 816 -6.89 -33.40 -11.89
N ASN A 817 -5.87 -32.99 -11.13
CA ASN A 817 -4.70 -33.82 -10.80
C ASN A 817 -5.08 -35.19 -10.18
N GLU A 818 -6.20 -35.27 -9.47
CA GLU A 818 -6.76 -36.48 -8.86
C GLU A 818 -7.13 -37.59 -9.87
N LYS A 819 -7.38 -37.22 -11.13
CA LYS A 819 -7.77 -38.15 -12.20
C LYS A 819 -6.58 -38.62 -13.05
N LEU A 820 -5.37 -38.14 -12.76
CA LEU A 820 -4.15 -38.55 -13.45
C LEU A 820 -3.74 -39.98 -13.05
N PRO A 821 -3.05 -40.73 -13.92
CA PRO A 821 -2.47 -42.00 -13.53
C PRO A 821 -1.34 -41.81 -12.50
N GLN A 822 -1.14 -42.78 -11.60
CA GLN A 822 -0.26 -42.67 -10.42
C GLN A 822 1.20 -42.26 -10.75
N ASN A 823 1.69 -42.63 -11.93
CA ASN A 823 3.01 -42.28 -12.46
C ASN A 823 3.10 -40.85 -13.04
N ALA A 824 1.98 -40.23 -13.41
CA ALA A 824 1.91 -38.84 -13.90
C ALA A 824 1.77 -37.78 -12.79
N HIS A 825 1.34 -38.17 -11.58
CA HIS A 825 1.22 -37.25 -10.44
C HIS A 825 2.53 -36.53 -10.08
N ARG A 826 3.68 -37.20 -10.23
CA ARG A 826 5.00 -36.61 -9.94
C ARG A 826 5.32 -35.45 -10.88
N TYR A 827 4.94 -35.56 -12.16
CA TYR A 827 5.11 -34.49 -13.14
C TYR A 827 4.22 -33.28 -12.85
N ALA A 828 2.97 -33.52 -12.42
CA ALA A 828 2.06 -32.45 -12.00
C ALA A 828 2.60 -31.72 -10.78
N HIS A 829 2.95 -32.47 -9.73
CA HIS A 829 3.48 -31.95 -8.47
C HIS A 829 4.75 -31.11 -8.69
N ALA A 830 5.71 -31.63 -9.47
CA ALA A 830 6.97 -30.92 -9.74
C ALA A 830 6.79 -29.57 -10.46
N LEU A 831 5.72 -29.39 -11.25
CA LEU A 831 5.41 -28.14 -11.95
C LEU A 831 4.43 -27.25 -11.20
N ASP A 832 3.58 -27.81 -10.33
CA ASP A 832 2.72 -27.06 -9.40
C ASP A 832 3.57 -26.19 -8.45
N GLU A 833 4.80 -26.61 -8.14
CA GLU A 833 5.80 -25.80 -7.45
C GLU A 833 6.07 -24.44 -8.11
N LEU A 834 6.17 -24.44 -9.44
CA LEU A 834 6.52 -23.26 -10.22
C LEU A 834 5.27 -22.42 -10.57
N TYR A 835 4.15 -23.07 -10.88
CA TYR A 835 2.95 -22.41 -11.40
C TYR A 835 1.78 -22.33 -10.39
N GLY A 836 1.89 -22.97 -9.23
CA GLY A 836 0.86 -23.02 -8.19
C GLY A 836 0.83 -21.81 -7.25
N THR A 837 1.63 -20.78 -7.51
CA THR A 837 1.82 -19.61 -6.63
C THR A 837 0.74 -18.54 -6.84
N GLY A 838 -0.31 -18.57 -6.02
CA GLY A 838 -0.80 -17.34 -5.37
C GLY A 838 -1.81 -16.43 -6.10
N ARG A 839 -2.55 -16.90 -7.12
CA ARG A 839 -3.79 -16.25 -7.57
C ARG A 839 -4.93 -17.25 -7.77
N GLY A 840 -5.42 -17.70 -6.62
CA GLY A 840 -6.77 -18.26 -6.45
C GLY A 840 -6.96 -19.68 -6.98
N GLU A 841 -6.50 -20.67 -6.22
CA GLU A 841 -7.00 -22.06 -6.29
C GLU A 841 -6.47 -22.81 -5.04
N GLY A 842 -7.34 -23.00 -4.04
CA GLY A 842 -7.03 -23.73 -2.80
C GLY A 842 -7.50 -23.10 -1.49
N SER A 843 -7.78 -21.78 -1.45
CA SER A 843 -8.45 -21.18 -0.28
C SER A 843 -9.96 -21.37 -0.39
N ALA A 844 -10.42 -22.61 -0.23
CA ALA A 844 -11.77 -22.82 0.27
C ALA A 844 -11.82 -22.24 1.69
N ASP A 845 -12.36 -21.03 1.80
CA ASP A 845 -13.13 -20.51 2.93
C ASP A 845 -12.81 -21.13 4.31
N LEU A 846 -11.58 -20.97 4.81
CA LEU A 846 -11.27 -21.18 6.22
C LEU A 846 -11.51 -19.89 6.99
N GLY A 847 -12.78 -19.49 6.98
CA GLY A 847 -13.35 -18.38 7.71
C GLY A 847 -14.67 -18.77 8.38
N ARG A 848 -14.58 -19.63 9.40
CA ARG A 848 -15.61 -20.00 10.43
C ARG A 848 -16.46 -21.25 10.18
N ALA A 849 -15.91 -22.40 10.58
CA ALA A 849 -16.57 -23.32 11.51
C ALA A 849 -15.47 -24.12 12.25
N GLY A 850 -15.62 -24.31 13.56
CA GLY A 850 -14.58 -24.84 14.44
C GLY A 850 -14.19 -26.29 14.16
N GLY A 851 -12.92 -26.59 14.43
CA GLY A 851 -12.36 -27.95 14.48
C GLY A 851 -10.88 -27.94 14.13
N GLN A 852 -10.01 -27.96 15.15
CA GLN A 852 -8.62 -28.39 14.99
C GLN A 852 -8.62 -29.85 14.52
N ALA A 853 -8.44 -30.06 13.22
CA ALA A 853 -7.96 -31.30 12.66
C ALA A 853 -6.61 -31.00 12.00
N GLY A 854 -5.53 -31.54 12.55
CA GLY A 854 -4.21 -31.46 11.95
C GLY A 854 -4.20 -32.24 10.64
N GLY A 855 -3.96 -31.55 9.52
CA GLY A 855 -3.69 -32.19 8.24
C GLY A 855 -2.36 -32.94 8.28
N GLN A 856 -2.33 -34.14 7.71
CA GLN A 856 -1.17 -35.03 7.59
C GLN A 856 -0.44 -34.84 6.24
N ASP A 857 -0.48 -33.65 5.66
CA ASP A 857 0.24 -33.42 4.40
C ASP A 857 1.74 -33.26 4.65
N ALA A 858 2.53 -33.92 3.80
CA ALA A 858 3.98 -34.01 3.94
C ALA A 858 4.63 -32.62 3.83
N SER A 859 5.64 -32.39 4.66
CA SER A 859 6.55 -31.25 4.54
C SER A 859 7.08 -31.17 3.10
N PHE A 860 6.95 -30.01 2.49
CA PHE A 860 7.38 -29.73 1.11
C PHE A 860 8.89 -30.02 0.90
N PRO A 861 9.30 -30.52 -0.28
CA PRO A 861 10.68 -30.93 -0.54
C PRO A 861 11.65 -29.74 -0.57
N THR A 862 12.91 -29.99 -0.21
CA THR A 862 14.00 -29.01 -0.31
C THR A 862 14.38 -28.72 -1.77
N ALA A 863 14.98 -27.56 -2.06
CA ALA A 863 15.40 -27.17 -3.42
C ALA A 863 16.24 -28.24 -4.14
N ARG A 864 17.08 -28.97 -3.39
CA ARG A 864 17.88 -30.07 -3.90
C ARG A 864 17.04 -31.30 -4.27
N GLU A 865 16.11 -31.69 -3.41
CA GLU A 865 15.19 -32.81 -3.68
C GLU A 865 14.32 -32.49 -4.91
N TRP A 866 13.86 -31.24 -5.03
CA TRP A 866 13.12 -30.79 -6.21
C TRP A 866 13.98 -30.78 -7.47
N ALA A 867 15.24 -30.32 -7.40
CA ALA A 867 16.17 -30.33 -8.52
C ALA A 867 16.53 -31.76 -8.97
N GLU A 868 16.74 -32.69 -8.03
CA GLU A 868 16.98 -34.11 -8.33
C GLU A 868 15.73 -34.77 -8.95
N GLU A 869 14.53 -34.40 -8.48
CA GLU A 869 13.26 -34.86 -9.06
C GLU A 869 13.04 -34.31 -10.48
N LEU A 870 13.31 -33.03 -10.73
CA LEU A 870 13.24 -32.43 -12.07
C LEU A 870 14.22 -33.07 -13.05
N ASP A 871 15.45 -33.40 -12.60
CA ASP A 871 16.43 -34.12 -13.44
C ASP A 871 15.92 -35.53 -13.80
N ALA A 872 15.38 -36.24 -12.81
CA ALA A 872 14.86 -37.60 -13.00
C ALA A 872 13.63 -37.64 -13.91
N LEU A 873 12.78 -36.60 -13.88
CA LEU A 873 11.52 -36.54 -14.63
C LEU A 873 11.67 -35.95 -16.03
N PHE A 874 12.44 -34.85 -16.18
CA PHE A 874 12.53 -34.06 -17.41
C PHE A 874 13.95 -33.95 -17.99
N GLY A 875 14.98 -34.37 -17.25
CA GLY A 875 16.38 -34.27 -17.64
C GLY A 875 17.00 -32.88 -17.40
N ALA A 876 18.33 -32.83 -17.48
CA ALA A 876 19.15 -31.68 -17.11
C ALA A 876 18.76 -30.37 -17.82
N ASP A 877 18.50 -30.41 -19.13
CA ASP A 877 18.19 -29.18 -19.90
C ASP A 877 16.89 -28.51 -19.40
N VAL A 878 15.85 -29.29 -19.11
CA VAL A 878 14.55 -28.78 -18.65
C VAL A 878 14.61 -28.40 -17.17
N ARG A 879 15.36 -29.16 -16.36
CA ARG A 879 15.65 -28.81 -14.97
C ARG A 879 16.23 -27.41 -14.87
N GLU A 880 17.27 -27.09 -15.64
CA GLU A 880 17.91 -25.78 -15.61
C GLU A 880 16.95 -24.66 -16.02
N GLU A 881 16.04 -24.90 -16.98
CA GLU A 881 15.01 -23.94 -17.37
C GLU A 881 13.99 -23.68 -16.25
N VAL A 882 13.48 -24.74 -15.63
CA VAL A 882 12.46 -24.65 -14.57
C VAL A 882 13.04 -23.98 -13.32
N LEU A 883 14.27 -24.34 -12.92
CA LEU A 883 14.94 -23.72 -11.78
C LEU A 883 15.30 -22.24 -12.04
N ALA A 884 15.76 -21.90 -13.25
CA ALA A 884 16.01 -20.50 -13.60
C ALA A 884 14.71 -19.66 -13.57
N ARG A 885 13.59 -20.24 -14.04
CA ARG A 885 12.27 -19.59 -13.98
C ARG A 885 11.77 -19.43 -12.54
N ALA A 886 12.02 -20.41 -11.67
CA ALA A 886 11.68 -20.33 -10.25
C ALA A 886 12.50 -19.24 -9.54
N ALA A 887 13.78 -19.11 -9.89
CA ALA A 887 14.63 -18.03 -9.42
C ALA A 887 14.13 -16.66 -9.89
N ASP A 888 13.74 -16.52 -11.17
CA ASP A 888 13.12 -15.28 -11.68
C ASP A 888 11.84 -14.89 -10.91
N GLN A 889 11.10 -15.86 -10.36
CA GLN A 889 9.88 -15.65 -9.57
C GLN A 889 10.15 -15.48 -8.05
N GLY A 890 11.42 -15.41 -7.63
CA GLY A 890 11.81 -15.12 -6.25
C GLY A 890 12.16 -16.33 -5.39
N ARG A 891 12.29 -17.55 -5.96
CA ARG A 891 12.74 -18.74 -5.22
C ARG A 891 14.28 -18.79 -5.18
N ALA A 892 14.90 -18.17 -4.18
CA ALA A 892 16.35 -17.99 -4.16
C ALA A 892 17.16 -19.24 -3.76
N ASP A 893 16.55 -20.22 -3.10
CA ASP A 893 17.18 -21.46 -2.63
C ASP A 893 17.67 -22.37 -3.78
N VAL A 894 17.04 -22.30 -4.95
CA VAL A 894 17.41 -23.08 -6.16
C VAL A 894 18.68 -22.60 -6.86
N LEU A 895 19.16 -21.38 -6.57
CA LEU A 895 20.32 -20.79 -7.23
C LEU A 895 21.61 -21.60 -7.04
N THR A 896 21.67 -22.36 -5.95
CA THR A 896 22.83 -23.20 -5.61
C THR A 896 22.93 -24.48 -6.45
N GLU A 897 21.83 -24.88 -7.10
CA GLU A 897 21.71 -26.09 -7.89
C GLU A 897 21.82 -25.83 -9.42
N LEU A 898 21.86 -24.57 -9.85
CA LEU A 898 21.96 -24.16 -11.26
C LEU A 898 23.36 -24.40 -11.85
N ASP A 899 23.44 -24.86 -13.11
CA ASP A 899 24.70 -24.91 -13.89
C ASP A 899 24.96 -23.57 -14.62
N PRO A 900 26.04 -22.84 -14.27
CA PRO A 900 26.45 -21.60 -14.93
C PRO A 900 26.56 -21.64 -16.47
N LYS A 901 26.80 -22.81 -17.05
CA LYS A 901 27.00 -22.98 -18.49
C LYS A 901 25.71 -23.24 -19.24
N ALA A 902 24.75 -23.90 -18.61
CA ALA A 902 23.49 -24.31 -19.24
C ALA A 902 22.40 -23.23 -19.13
N VAL A 903 22.43 -22.40 -18.08
CA VAL A 903 21.39 -21.41 -17.81
C VAL A 903 21.45 -20.22 -18.78
N ARG A 904 20.26 -19.81 -19.25
CA ARG A 904 20.09 -18.62 -20.07
C ARG A 904 20.18 -17.34 -19.22
N PRO A 905 20.87 -16.30 -19.70
CA PRO A 905 20.90 -15.02 -19.00
C PRO A 905 19.56 -14.30 -18.95
N SER A 906 19.14 -13.90 -17.75
CA SER A 906 18.03 -12.97 -17.51
C SER A 906 18.45 -11.90 -16.48
N VAL A 907 17.79 -10.74 -16.53
CA VAL A 907 18.02 -9.65 -15.56
C VAL A 907 17.52 -10.05 -14.18
N ASP A 908 16.40 -10.77 -14.12
CA ASP A 908 15.76 -11.23 -12.88
C ASP A 908 16.58 -12.32 -12.18
N LEU A 909 17.25 -13.19 -12.94
CA LEU A 909 18.21 -14.16 -12.42
C LEU A 909 19.47 -13.48 -11.91
N LEU A 910 20.03 -12.51 -12.66
CA LEU A 910 21.21 -11.76 -12.21
C LEU A 910 20.93 -11.02 -10.90
N THR A 911 19.76 -10.39 -10.83
CA THR A 911 19.22 -9.75 -9.62
C THR A 911 19.18 -10.72 -8.44
N SER A 912 18.55 -11.89 -8.63
CA SER A 912 18.36 -12.88 -7.57
C SER A 912 19.69 -13.46 -7.09
N VAL A 913 20.65 -13.69 -8.00
CA VAL A 913 22.01 -14.15 -7.69
C VAL A 913 22.78 -13.14 -6.85
N LEU A 914 22.69 -11.85 -7.17
CA LEU A 914 23.44 -10.83 -6.45
C LEU A 914 22.85 -10.49 -5.07
N ASN A 915 21.52 -10.52 -4.92
CA ASN A 915 20.87 -10.36 -3.61
C ASN A 915 21.28 -11.47 -2.62
N LEU A 916 21.52 -12.68 -3.12
CA LEU A 916 21.96 -13.81 -2.30
C LEU A 916 23.48 -13.80 -2.01
N ALA A 917 24.27 -13.09 -2.83
CA ALA A 917 25.74 -13.11 -2.77
C ALA A 917 26.32 -12.47 -1.48
N GLY A 918 25.62 -11.53 -0.84
CA GLY A 918 26.07 -10.87 0.39
C GLY A 918 26.24 -11.79 1.61
N GLY A 919 25.57 -12.96 1.62
CA GLY A 919 25.56 -13.91 2.73
C GLY A 919 26.29 -15.25 2.49
N MET A 920 26.98 -15.42 1.35
CA MET A 920 27.52 -16.73 0.95
C MET A 920 28.99 -16.98 1.34
N PRO A 921 29.36 -18.23 1.67
CA PRO A 921 30.77 -18.66 1.77
C PRO A 921 31.52 -18.46 0.44
N GLU A 922 32.81 -18.09 0.52
CA GLU A 922 33.67 -17.80 -0.64
C GLU A 922 33.76 -18.96 -1.66
N GLN A 923 33.60 -20.20 -1.19
CA GLN A 923 33.56 -21.40 -2.04
C GLN A 923 32.31 -21.47 -2.93
N GLN A 924 31.17 -20.95 -2.48
CA GLN A 924 29.92 -20.88 -3.25
C GLN A 924 29.95 -19.68 -4.22
N LEU A 925 30.48 -18.54 -3.78
CA LEU A 925 30.70 -17.36 -4.64
C LEU A 925 31.62 -17.65 -5.82
N ALA A 926 32.67 -18.46 -5.62
CA ALA A 926 33.57 -18.87 -6.69
C ALA A 926 32.86 -19.67 -7.81
N ARG A 927 31.77 -20.37 -7.49
CA ARG A 927 30.96 -21.12 -8.47
C ARG A 927 30.01 -20.22 -9.28
N LEU A 928 29.57 -19.11 -8.69
CA LEU A 928 28.63 -18.16 -9.32
C LEU A 928 29.32 -17.06 -10.15
N ARG A 929 30.62 -16.78 -9.91
CA ARG A 929 31.41 -15.79 -10.69
C ARG A 929 31.36 -15.96 -12.21
N PRO A 930 31.53 -17.17 -12.77
CA PRO A 930 31.42 -17.37 -14.22
C PRO A 930 30.01 -17.08 -14.77
N LEU A 931 28.96 -17.39 -14.00
CA LEU A 931 27.58 -17.10 -14.36
C LEU A 931 27.39 -15.58 -14.41
N VAL A 932 27.69 -14.85 -13.34
CA VAL A 932 27.52 -13.40 -13.27
C VAL A 932 28.28 -12.66 -14.37
N ARG A 933 29.54 -13.04 -14.65
CA ARG A 933 30.32 -12.43 -15.73
C ARG A 933 29.64 -12.60 -17.09
N ARG A 934 29.15 -13.81 -17.39
CA ARG A 934 28.42 -14.08 -18.63
C ARG A 934 27.09 -13.31 -18.69
N LEU A 935 26.35 -13.26 -17.58
CA LEU A 935 25.10 -12.50 -17.46
C LEU A 935 25.33 -11.01 -17.79
N VAL A 936 26.36 -10.40 -17.19
CA VAL A 936 26.73 -9.00 -17.43
C VAL A 936 27.15 -8.77 -18.88
N ASP A 937 28.01 -9.63 -19.44
CA ASP A 937 28.50 -9.52 -20.82
C ASP A 937 27.36 -9.62 -21.87
N GLU A 938 26.37 -10.50 -21.64
CA GLU A 938 25.23 -10.68 -22.54
C GLU A 938 24.19 -9.56 -22.38
N LEU A 939 23.87 -9.15 -21.15
CA LEU A 939 22.96 -8.04 -20.88
C LEU A 939 23.53 -6.69 -21.35
N ALA A 940 24.84 -6.46 -21.21
CA ALA A 940 25.50 -5.28 -21.75
C ALA A 940 25.40 -5.23 -23.28
N LYS A 941 25.49 -6.37 -23.98
CA LYS A 941 25.28 -6.45 -25.44
C LYS A 941 23.83 -6.17 -25.85
N GLU A 942 22.87 -6.69 -25.09
CA GLU A 942 21.45 -6.45 -25.33
C GLU A 942 21.09 -4.98 -25.08
N LEU A 943 21.53 -4.41 -23.96
CA LEU A 943 21.34 -3.00 -23.62
C LEU A 943 22.06 -2.10 -24.63
N ALA A 944 23.27 -2.44 -25.07
CA ALA A 944 23.97 -1.72 -26.14
C ALA A 944 23.21 -1.78 -27.48
N THR A 945 22.38 -2.80 -27.71
CA THR A 945 21.53 -2.93 -28.89
C THR A 945 20.25 -2.08 -28.75
N LYS A 946 19.65 -2.03 -27.55
CA LYS A 946 18.49 -1.17 -27.21
C LYS A 946 18.85 0.32 -27.09
N LEU A 947 20.08 0.64 -26.68
CA LEU A 947 20.62 2.01 -26.59
C LEU A 947 21.19 2.49 -27.94
N ARG A 948 21.43 1.59 -28.91
CA ARG A 948 21.95 1.94 -30.24
C ARG A 948 21.06 2.96 -30.98
N PRO A 949 19.71 2.80 -31.02
CA PRO A 949 18.81 3.80 -31.61
C PRO A 949 18.82 5.13 -30.84
N ALA A 950 18.89 5.10 -29.50
CA ALA A 950 18.96 6.30 -28.65
C ALA A 950 20.25 7.12 -28.90
N LEU A 951 21.37 6.44 -29.16
CA LEU A 951 22.65 7.07 -29.49
C LEU A 951 22.76 7.50 -30.97
N THR A 952 21.90 7.00 -31.86
CA THR A 952 21.82 7.52 -33.24
C THR A 952 21.18 8.91 -33.32
N GLY A 953 20.43 9.33 -32.29
CA GLY A 953 19.79 10.65 -32.20
C GLY A 953 20.76 11.83 -32.00
N LEU A 954 21.98 11.58 -31.52
CA LEU A 954 22.99 12.62 -31.28
C LEU A 954 23.93 12.87 -32.47
N ALA A 955 23.80 12.11 -33.56
CA ALA A 955 24.62 12.29 -34.75
C ALA A 955 23.84 12.22 -36.07
N THR A 956 22.52 12.49 -36.08
CA THR A 956 21.82 12.62 -37.36
C THR A 956 22.11 13.98 -38.03
N PRO A 957 22.54 13.97 -39.31
CA PRO A 957 22.60 15.14 -40.16
C PRO A 957 21.36 16.05 -40.04
N ARG A 958 21.50 17.30 -39.61
CA ARG A 958 20.37 18.23 -39.60
C ARG A 958 20.00 18.59 -41.05
N PRO A 959 18.72 18.54 -41.44
CA PRO A 959 18.28 18.97 -42.75
C PRO A 959 18.47 20.48 -42.89
N THR A 960 19.21 20.88 -43.92
CA THR A 960 19.53 22.28 -44.23
C THR A 960 19.22 22.56 -45.69
N ARG A 961 18.77 23.78 -45.98
CA ARG A 961 18.59 24.26 -47.37
C ARG A 961 19.89 24.83 -47.94
N ARG A 962 20.94 24.94 -47.11
CA ARG A 962 22.27 25.39 -47.55
C ARG A 962 23.02 24.23 -48.20
N PRO A 963 23.60 24.40 -49.39
CA PRO A 963 24.37 23.35 -50.04
C PRO A 963 25.61 23.03 -49.20
N GLY A 964 25.64 21.88 -48.53
CA GLY A 964 26.74 21.51 -47.63
C GLY A 964 26.87 20.02 -47.28
N GLY A 965 25.94 19.17 -47.73
CA GLY A 965 26.02 17.72 -47.54
C GLY A 965 25.13 16.95 -48.53
N ARG A 966 24.86 15.65 -48.32
CA ARG A 966 24.08 14.82 -49.29
C ARG A 966 22.62 15.30 -49.36
N ILE A 967 21.96 15.21 -50.52
CA ILE A 967 20.53 15.53 -50.64
C ILE A 967 19.67 14.51 -49.86
N ASP A 968 18.78 15.01 -49.00
CA ASP A 968 17.70 14.25 -48.37
C ASP A 968 16.57 14.09 -49.40
N LEU A 969 16.64 13.01 -50.18
CA LEU A 969 15.72 12.72 -51.28
C LEU A 969 14.25 12.64 -50.79
N PRO A 970 13.92 11.93 -49.69
CA PRO A 970 12.54 11.85 -49.20
C PRO A 970 11.94 13.20 -48.80
N ARG A 971 12.66 14.05 -48.07
CA ARG A 971 12.14 15.39 -47.72
C ARG A 971 12.09 16.33 -48.91
N THR A 972 13.07 16.25 -49.80
CA THR A 972 13.09 17.03 -51.04
C THR A 972 11.89 16.65 -51.92
N LEU A 973 11.56 15.36 -52.04
CA LEU A 973 10.38 14.93 -52.78
C LEU A 973 9.10 15.43 -52.12
N ARG A 974 8.87 15.18 -50.81
CA ARG A 974 7.65 15.65 -50.11
C ARG A 974 7.43 17.16 -50.20
N ALA A 975 8.49 17.95 -50.07
CA ALA A 975 8.41 19.41 -50.15
C ALA A 975 8.09 19.93 -51.56
N ASN A 976 8.29 19.12 -52.61
CA ASN A 976 8.07 19.48 -54.02
C ASN A 976 6.95 18.66 -54.68
N LEU A 977 6.26 17.76 -53.96
CA LEU A 977 5.12 16.98 -54.46
C LEU A 977 3.95 17.89 -54.89
N ALA A 978 3.76 19.04 -54.25
CA ALA A 978 2.76 20.03 -54.66
C ALA A 978 3.11 20.76 -55.97
N HIS A 979 4.33 20.61 -56.47
CA HIS A 979 4.89 21.33 -57.63
C HIS A 979 5.23 20.39 -58.79
N THR A 980 4.51 19.27 -58.91
CA THR A 980 4.70 18.31 -60.00
C THR A 980 4.24 18.88 -61.34
N ARG A 981 4.99 18.60 -62.42
CA ARG A 981 4.59 18.92 -63.79
C ARG A 981 4.31 17.64 -64.57
N ARG A 982 3.28 17.62 -65.40
CA ARG A 982 3.07 16.52 -66.34
C ARG A 982 3.82 16.79 -67.64
N THR A 983 4.57 15.80 -68.12
CA THR A 983 5.18 15.83 -69.45
C THR A 983 4.15 15.46 -70.52
N GLU A 984 4.43 15.79 -71.78
CA GLU A 984 3.53 15.48 -72.92
C GLU A 984 3.24 13.97 -73.06
N ASP A 985 4.13 13.11 -72.58
CA ASP A 985 3.95 11.64 -72.50
C ASP A 985 3.14 11.15 -71.28
N GLY A 986 2.52 12.04 -70.52
CA GLY A 986 1.64 11.71 -69.38
C GLY A 986 2.34 11.35 -68.06
N ARG A 987 3.68 11.36 -68.01
CA ARG A 987 4.46 11.09 -66.78
C ARG A 987 4.51 12.32 -65.88
N THR A 988 4.45 12.09 -64.57
CA THR A 988 4.53 13.16 -63.57
C THR A 988 5.97 13.34 -63.11
N LEU A 989 6.55 14.50 -63.43
CA LEU A 989 7.91 14.88 -63.08
C LEU A 989 7.90 15.83 -61.86
N VAL A 990 8.60 15.46 -60.80
CA VAL A 990 8.82 16.34 -59.63
C VAL A 990 10.10 17.14 -59.88
N VAL A 991 9.97 18.45 -60.10
CA VAL A 991 11.13 19.35 -60.21
C VAL A 991 11.52 19.79 -58.80
N PRO A 992 12.76 19.54 -58.33
CA PRO A 992 13.16 19.86 -56.96
C PRO A 992 13.51 21.34 -56.82
N GLU A 993 12.50 22.21 -56.81
CA GLU A 993 12.64 23.66 -56.61
C GLU A 993 13.12 24.01 -55.19
N ARG A 994 12.81 23.14 -54.21
CA ARG A 994 13.24 23.28 -52.80
C ARG A 994 14.09 22.09 -52.33
N PRO A 995 15.37 22.01 -52.71
CA PRO A 995 16.25 20.91 -52.29
C PRO A 995 16.64 21.02 -50.80
N VAL A 996 16.61 19.88 -50.11
CA VAL A 996 17.00 19.75 -48.69
C VAL A 996 18.23 18.84 -48.60
N PHE A 997 19.27 19.29 -47.90
CA PHE A 997 20.57 18.61 -47.75
C PHE A 997 20.81 18.20 -46.29
N SER A 998 21.67 17.22 -46.05
CA SER A 998 21.97 16.62 -44.74
C SER A 998 23.43 16.91 -44.32
N THR A 999 23.70 17.51 -43.15
CA THR A 999 25.08 17.80 -42.65
C THR A 999 25.92 16.55 -42.30
N ARG A 1000 27.26 16.58 -42.31
CA ARG A 1000 28.10 15.43 -41.91
C ARG A 1000 28.44 15.45 -40.40
N SER A 1001 28.30 14.32 -39.70
CA SER A 1001 28.69 14.11 -38.28
C SER A 1001 29.85 13.10 -38.17
N ARG A 1002 30.74 13.27 -37.18
CA ARG A 1002 31.94 12.43 -36.93
C ARG A 1002 31.69 11.53 -35.71
N ARG A 1003 32.33 10.35 -35.64
CA ARG A 1003 32.17 9.34 -34.57
C ARG A 1003 33.32 9.43 -33.55
N GLU A 1004 33.03 9.74 -32.30
CA GLU A 1004 33.91 9.50 -31.13
C GLU A 1004 33.06 9.39 -29.86
N ALA A 1005 33.55 8.72 -28.81
CA ALA A 1005 32.80 8.42 -27.58
C ALA A 1005 32.46 9.70 -26.80
N ASP A 1006 31.18 9.87 -26.48
CA ASP A 1006 30.59 11.20 -26.43
C ASP A 1006 30.04 11.58 -25.03
N TRP A 1007 30.05 10.68 -24.03
CA TRP A 1007 29.49 10.96 -22.70
C TRP A 1007 30.25 10.26 -21.55
N ARG A 1008 30.34 10.94 -20.40
CA ARG A 1008 30.96 10.44 -19.16
C ARG A 1008 29.90 10.26 -18.07
N LEU A 1009 29.90 9.11 -17.42
CA LEU A 1009 29.02 8.75 -16.32
C LEU A 1009 29.85 8.53 -15.05
N VAL A 1010 29.49 9.18 -13.94
CA VAL A 1010 30.09 8.98 -12.62
C VAL A 1010 28.99 8.51 -11.67
N LEU A 1011 29.04 7.25 -11.27
CA LEU A 1011 28.16 6.66 -10.25
C LEU A 1011 28.81 6.84 -8.88
N VAL A 1012 28.10 7.49 -7.95
CA VAL A 1012 28.54 7.80 -6.60
C VAL A 1012 27.59 7.09 -5.63
N VAL A 1013 28.07 6.06 -4.95
CA VAL A 1013 27.23 5.09 -4.22
C VAL A 1013 27.57 5.09 -2.74
N ASP A 1014 26.55 5.23 -1.91
CA ASP A 1014 26.64 5.17 -0.46
C ASP A 1014 26.74 3.72 0.03
N VAL A 1015 27.63 3.47 0.98
CA VAL A 1015 27.91 2.15 1.56
C VAL A 1015 27.55 2.05 3.06
N SER A 1016 26.61 2.87 3.51
CA SER A 1016 26.09 2.77 4.88
C SER A 1016 25.36 1.43 5.13
N GLY A 1017 25.18 1.08 6.41
CA GLY A 1017 24.50 -0.16 6.83
C GLY A 1017 23.08 -0.33 6.30
N SER A 1018 22.39 0.78 6.01
CA SER A 1018 21.04 0.82 5.41
C SER A 1018 21.04 0.61 3.89
N MET A 1019 22.20 0.69 3.24
CA MET A 1019 22.35 0.73 1.78
C MET A 1019 22.69 -0.61 1.13
N GLU A 1020 22.84 -1.70 1.89
CA GLU A 1020 23.35 -2.99 1.39
C GLU A 1020 22.65 -3.47 0.10
N ALA A 1021 21.31 -3.51 0.09
CA ALA A 1021 20.52 -3.86 -1.10
C ALA A 1021 20.78 -2.90 -2.28
N SER A 1022 20.88 -1.60 -2.02
CA SER A 1022 21.07 -0.55 -3.03
C SER A 1022 22.50 -0.48 -3.60
N VAL A 1023 23.49 -0.94 -2.84
CA VAL A 1023 24.88 -1.12 -3.31
C VAL A 1023 24.94 -2.22 -4.37
N VAL A 1024 24.25 -3.34 -4.15
CA VAL A 1024 24.10 -4.44 -5.12
C VAL A 1024 23.58 -3.94 -6.46
N TRP A 1025 22.49 -3.17 -6.41
CA TRP A 1025 21.84 -2.59 -7.58
C TRP A 1025 22.70 -1.57 -8.33
N SER A 1026 23.48 -0.78 -7.59
CA SER A 1026 24.37 0.23 -8.16
C SER A 1026 25.58 -0.40 -8.85
N ALA A 1027 26.16 -1.44 -8.25
CA ALA A 1027 27.27 -2.22 -8.84
C ALA A 1027 26.83 -2.92 -10.14
N LEU A 1028 25.61 -3.47 -10.17
CA LEU A 1028 25.02 -4.05 -11.39
C LEU A 1028 24.86 -3.00 -12.49
N THR A 1029 24.30 -1.83 -12.14
CA THR A 1029 24.10 -0.74 -13.10
C THR A 1029 25.43 -0.26 -13.68
N ALA A 1030 26.45 -0.12 -12.82
CA ALA A 1030 27.79 0.24 -13.24
C ALA A 1030 28.40 -0.78 -14.21
N ALA A 1031 28.32 -2.07 -13.89
CA ALA A 1031 28.88 -3.14 -14.71
C ALA A 1031 28.20 -3.25 -16.08
N VAL A 1032 26.87 -3.11 -16.13
CA VAL A 1032 26.12 -3.12 -17.39
C VAL A 1032 26.45 -1.89 -18.25
N LEU A 1033 26.60 -0.70 -17.66
CA LEU A 1033 26.91 0.54 -18.39
C LEU A 1033 28.39 0.66 -18.75
N GLY A 1034 29.30 0.07 -17.98
CA GLY A 1034 30.74 -0.02 -18.29
C GLY A 1034 31.04 -0.80 -19.57
N GLY A 1035 30.22 -1.81 -19.88
CA GLY A 1035 30.30 -2.57 -21.14
C GLY A 1035 29.83 -1.81 -22.40
N VAL A 1036 29.33 -0.58 -22.29
CA VAL A 1036 28.80 0.21 -23.42
C VAL A 1036 29.93 1.03 -24.08
N PRO A 1037 30.29 0.79 -25.36
CA PRO A 1037 31.47 1.40 -25.99
C PRO A 1037 31.43 2.93 -26.15
N THR A 1038 30.27 3.57 -25.93
CA THR A 1038 30.05 5.01 -26.13
C THR A 1038 30.01 5.81 -24.82
N LEU A 1039 30.14 5.14 -23.67
CA LEU A 1039 30.14 5.73 -22.33
C LEU A 1039 31.46 5.46 -21.63
N SER A 1040 31.98 6.44 -20.89
CA SER A 1040 33.04 6.21 -19.90
C SER A 1040 32.43 6.21 -18.51
N THR A 1041 32.46 5.07 -17.81
CA THR A 1041 31.79 4.87 -16.53
C THR A 1041 32.82 4.86 -15.39
N HIS A 1042 32.63 5.72 -14.39
CA HIS A 1042 33.39 5.77 -13.15
C HIS A 1042 32.49 5.32 -11.99
N PHE A 1043 33.03 4.55 -11.05
CA PHE A 1043 32.30 4.08 -9.87
C PHE A 1043 33.02 4.50 -8.60
N LEU A 1044 32.37 5.36 -7.83
CA LEU A 1044 32.84 5.89 -6.55
C LEU A 1044 31.98 5.32 -5.44
N ALA A 1045 32.59 4.62 -4.48
CA ALA A 1045 31.93 4.17 -3.26
C ALA A 1045 32.32 5.11 -2.11
N PHE A 1046 31.38 5.54 -1.28
CA PHE A 1046 31.67 6.43 -0.16
C PHE A 1046 30.98 6.01 1.14
N SER A 1047 31.68 6.25 2.25
CA SER A 1047 31.17 6.20 3.62
C SER A 1047 31.70 7.42 4.38
N THR A 1048 32.68 7.26 5.27
CA THR A 1048 33.50 8.35 5.83
C THR A 1048 34.69 8.70 4.94
N GLU A 1049 35.09 7.77 4.06
CA GLU A 1049 36.14 7.94 3.04
C GLU A 1049 35.54 7.66 1.66
N VAL A 1050 36.15 8.21 0.60
CA VAL A 1050 35.73 7.98 -0.80
C VAL A 1050 36.76 7.07 -1.46
N ILE A 1051 36.28 5.98 -2.06
CA ILE A 1051 37.09 4.99 -2.77
C ILE A 1051 36.67 4.99 -4.24
N ASP A 1052 37.64 5.15 -5.14
CA ASP A 1052 37.44 5.00 -6.59
C ASP A 1052 37.66 3.54 -6.99
N LEU A 1053 36.61 2.88 -7.45
CA LEU A 1053 36.62 1.49 -7.92
C LEU A 1053 36.39 1.41 -9.44
N THR A 1054 36.70 2.47 -10.19
CA THR A 1054 36.54 2.52 -11.65
C THR A 1054 37.21 1.33 -12.36
N ASP A 1055 38.36 0.84 -11.88
CA ASP A 1055 39.10 -0.28 -12.47
C ASP A 1055 38.41 -1.66 -12.27
N ARG A 1056 37.31 -1.71 -11.53
CA ARG A 1056 36.58 -2.94 -11.16
C ARG A 1056 35.16 -2.99 -11.72
N VAL A 1057 34.74 -1.99 -12.48
CA VAL A 1057 33.38 -1.88 -13.05
C VAL A 1057 32.99 -3.13 -13.85
N ASP A 1058 33.93 -3.78 -14.52
CA ASP A 1058 33.67 -4.99 -15.31
C ASP A 1058 33.42 -6.27 -14.48
N ASP A 1059 33.57 -6.23 -13.15
CA ASP A 1059 33.36 -7.37 -12.24
C ASP A 1059 32.52 -6.97 -11.00
N PRO A 1060 31.17 -7.06 -11.09
CA PRO A 1060 30.27 -6.60 -10.04
C PRO A 1060 30.36 -7.42 -8.75
N LEU A 1061 30.79 -8.69 -8.80
CA LEU A 1061 30.99 -9.49 -7.59
C LEU A 1061 32.22 -9.05 -6.81
N SER A 1062 33.31 -8.68 -7.50
CA SER A 1062 34.48 -8.11 -6.84
C SER A 1062 34.20 -6.71 -6.28
N LEU A 1063 33.41 -5.90 -6.98
CA LEU A 1063 32.89 -4.63 -6.45
C LEU A 1063 32.12 -4.82 -5.14
N LEU A 1064 31.23 -5.81 -5.06
CA LEU A 1064 30.42 -6.04 -3.86
C LEU A 1064 31.20 -6.59 -2.67
N LEU A 1065 32.30 -7.31 -2.91
CA LEU A 1065 33.13 -7.90 -1.86
C LEU A 1065 34.18 -6.94 -1.27
N GLU A 1066 34.66 -5.96 -2.07
CA GLU A 1066 35.60 -4.93 -1.60
C GLU A 1066 34.89 -3.83 -0.79
N VAL A 1067 33.59 -3.66 -1.03
CA VAL A 1067 32.74 -2.66 -0.42
C VAL A 1067 32.34 -3.10 1.00
N ARG A 1068 33.14 -2.71 2.00
CA ARG A 1068 32.84 -3.01 3.42
C ARG A 1068 31.77 -2.06 3.96
N VAL A 1069 30.62 -2.62 4.30
CA VAL A 1069 29.50 -1.92 4.94
C VAL A 1069 29.89 -1.53 6.38
N GLY A 1070 30.05 -0.23 6.65
CA GLY A 1070 30.31 0.27 8.00
C GLY A 1070 30.96 1.65 8.05
N GLY A 1071 30.35 2.58 8.79
CA GLY A 1071 30.81 3.96 8.98
C GLY A 1071 29.65 4.96 8.90
N GLY A 1072 29.92 6.22 9.23
CA GLY A 1072 28.97 7.32 8.96
C GLY A 1072 28.94 7.68 7.46
N THR A 1073 27.90 8.40 7.04
CA THR A 1073 27.70 8.79 5.63
C THR A 1073 28.21 10.20 5.38
N HIS A 1074 29.14 10.37 4.42
CA HIS A 1074 29.64 11.67 3.97
C HIS A 1074 29.39 11.91 2.46
N ILE A 1075 28.15 12.22 2.09
CA ILE A 1075 27.71 12.36 0.68
C ILE A 1075 28.44 13.53 0.00
N ALA A 1076 28.61 14.65 0.72
CA ALA A 1076 29.32 15.81 0.20
C ALA A 1076 30.77 15.52 -0.23
N ALA A 1077 31.48 14.60 0.46
CA ALA A 1077 32.83 14.20 0.07
C ALA A 1077 32.83 13.38 -1.24
N GLY A 1078 31.87 12.48 -1.41
CA GLY A 1078 31.67 11.72 -2.63
C GLY A 1078 31.39 12.62 -3.84
N LEU A 1079 30.52 13.61 -3.67
CA LEU A 1079 30.23 14.63 -4.71
C LEU A 1079 31.42 15.54 -5.01
N ALA A 1080 32.19 15.94 -4.00
CA ALA A 1080 33.39 16.72 -4.20
C ALA A 1080 34.45 15.95 -5.02
N HIS A 1081 34.58 14.64 -4.78
CA HIS A 1081 35.46 13.78 -5.57
C HIS A 1081 34.92 13.58 -7.00
N ALA A 1082 33.61 13.35 -7.16
CA ALA A 1082 32.97 13.27 -8.47
C ALA A 1082 33.22 14.55 -9.29
N ARG A 1083 33.14 15.73 -8.67
CA ARG A 1083 33.47 17.01 -9.30
C ARG A 1083 34.91 17.07 -9.83
N SER A 1084 35.87 16.42 -9.17
CA SER A 1084 37.27 16.36 -9.64
C SER A 1084 37.45 15.51 -10.91
N LEU A 1085 36.51 14.58 -11.18
CA LEU A 1085 36.49 13.73 -12.37
C LEU A 1085 35.76 14.37 -13.57
N VAL A 1086 35.08 15.49 -13.35
CA VAL A 1086 34.37 16.24 -14.40
C VAL A 1086 35.38 16.97 -15.29
N THR A 1087 35.42 16.60 -16.58
CA THR A 1087 36.26 17.27 -17.59
C THR A 1087 35.46 18.17 -18.52
N VAL A 1088 34.31 17.68 -19.00
CA VAL A 1088 33.37 18.42 -19.85
C VAL A 1088 31.99 18.39 -19.17
N PRO A 1089 31.63 19.43 -18.39
CA PRO A 1089 30.40 19.43 -17.59
C PRO A 1089 29.14 19.08 -18.39
N SER A 1090 28.96 19.71 -19.56
CA SER A 1090 27.79 19.51 -20.45
C SER A 1090 27.67 18.11 -21.06
N ARG A 1091 28.68 17.26 -20.88
CA ARG A 1091 28.70 15.85 -21.35
C ARG A 1091 29.03 14.88 -20.21
N THR A 1092 28.85 15.33 -18.97
CA THR A 1092 29.09 14.56 -17.75
C THR A 1092 27.79 14.38 -16.98
N LEU A 1093 27.51 13.15 -16.61
CA LEU A 1093 26.35 12.72 -15.84
C LEU A 1093 26.85 12.18 -14.50
N VAL A 1094 26.36 12.73 -13.39
CA VAL A 1094 26.70 12.29 -12.04
C VAL A 1094 25.44 11.72 -11.39
N VAL A 1095 25.50 10.44 -11.01
CA VAL A 1095 24.40 9.70 -10.40
C VAL A 1095 24.77 9.37 -8.97
N VAL A 1096 24.03 9.90 -8.00
CA VAL A 1096 24.22 9.63 -6.57
C VAL A 1096 23.19 8.62 -6.12
N VAL A 1097 23.62 7.47 -5.58
CA VAL A 1097 22.73 6.46 -4.99
C VAL A 1097 22.94 6.45 -3.49
N SER A 1098 21.92 6.88 -2.73
CA SER A 1098 21.95 7.00 -1.26
C SER A 1098 20.53 7.05 -0.70
N ASP A 1099 20.36 6.75 0.58
CA ASP A 1099 19.13 7.04 1.34
C ASP A 1099 18.99 8.55 1.65
N PHE A 1100 19.98 9.35 1.25
CA PHE A 1100 20.07 10.79 1.45
C PHE A 1100 20.07 11.21 2.93
N GLU A 1101 20.56 10.34 3.81
CA GLU A 1101 20.86 10.67 5.20
C GLU A 1101 22.34 11.08 5.35
N GLU A 1102 22.58 12.38 5.52
CA GLU A 1102 23.94 12.93 5.65
C GLU A 1102 24.35 13.00 7.14
N GLY A 1103 25.48 12.37 7.49
CA GLY A 1103 26.03 12.39 8.85
C GLY A 1103 26.78 13.68 9.23
N TYR A 1104 26.92 14.59 8.26
CA TYR A 1104 27.61 15.88 8.35
C TYR A 1104 26.64 17.05 8.10
N PRO A 1105 27.03 18.31 8.36
CA PRO A 1105 26.16 19.45 8.14
C PRO A 1105 25.66 19.55 6.69
N LEU A 1106 24.34 19.54 6.52
CA LEU A 1106 23.65 19.51 5.23
C LEU A 1106 24.02 20.67 4.28
N GLY A 1107 24.49 21.80 4.83
CA GLY A 1107 24.97 22.94 4.05
C GLY A 1107 26.14 22.61 3.12
N GLY A 1108 27.01 21.66 3.49
CA GLY A 1108 28.12 21.21 2.64
C GLY A 1108 27.62 20.43 1.42
N LEU A 1109 26.67 19.51 1.64
CA LEU A 1109 26.04 18.71 0.58
C LEU A 1109 25.31 19.59 -0.44
N LEU A 1110 24.45 20.50 0.03
CA LEU A 1110 23.71 21.42 -0.84
C LEU A 1110 24.64 22.36 -1.61
N GLY A 1111 25.77 22.75 -1.01
CA GLY A 1111 26.81 23.54 -1.66
C GLY A 1111 27.45 22.81 -2.85
N GLU A 1112 27.82 21.54 -2.68
CA GLU A 1112 28.42 20.73 -3.75
C GLU A 1112 27.42 20.40 -4.87
N VAL A 1113 26.16 20.11 -4.53
CA VAL A 1113 25.08 19.91 -5.52
C VAL A 1113 24.87 21.17 -6.37
N ARG A 1114 24.76 22.35 -5.74
CA ARG A 1114 24.62 23.62 -6.47
C ARG A 1114 25.85 23.92 -7.33
N ALA A 1115 27.05 23.61 -6.85
CA ALA A 1115 28.29 23.81 -7.61
C ALA A 1115 28.32 22.94 -8.88
N LEU A 1116 27.96 21.66 -8.76
CA LEU A 1116 27.87 20.74 -9.90
C LEU A 1116 26.74 21.14 -10.86
N ALA A 1117 25.55 21.46 -10.35
CA ALA A 1117 24.41 21.90 -11.18
C ALA A 1117 24.72 23.20 -11.94
N SER A 1118 25.30 24.19 -11.26
CA SER A 1118 25.69 25.47 -11.89
C SER A 1118 26.83 25.33 -12.90
N SER A 1119 27.66 24.29 -12.79
CA SER A 1119 28.71 23.99 -13.78
C SER A 1119 28.17 23.38 -15.09
N GLY A 1120 26.90 22.97 -15.12
CA GLY A 1120 26.25 22.35 -16.27
C GLY A 1120 26.40 20.83 -16.34
N VAL A 1121 26.77 20.18 -15.23
CA VAL A 1121 26.73 18.72 -15.07
C VAL A 1121 25.29 18.26 -14.92
N HIS A 1122 24.94 17.15 -15.56
CA HIS A 1122 23.65 16.51 -15.34
C HIS A 1122 23.70 15.69 -14.04
N LEU A 1123 23.04 16.18 -13.00
CA LEU A 1123 22.94 15.50 -11.71
C LEU A 1123 21.68 14.65 -11.62
N MET A 1124 21.80 13.49 -10.98
CA MET A 1124 20.68 12.59 -10.70
C MET A 1124 20.85 11.96 -9.33
N GLY A 1125 19.83 12.06 -8.48
CA GLY A 1125 19.74 11.32 -7.23
C GLY A 1125 18.87 10.08 -7.43
N CYS A 1126 19.40 8.92 -7.08
CA CYS A 1126 18.64 7.68 -6.99
C CYS A 1126 18.43 7.35 -5.51
N ALA A 1127 17.17 7.38 -5.07
CA ALA A 1127 16.83 6.95 -3.72
C ALA A 1127 17.07 5.45 -3.57
N ALA A 1128 17.51 5.05 -2.38
CA ALA A 1128 17.71 3.65 -2.04
C ALA A 1128 16.39 2.87 -2.14
N LEU A 1129 16.49 1.63 -2.60
CA LEU A 1129 15.42 0.64 -2.62
C LEU A 1129 15.73 -0.43 -1.58
N ASP A 1130 14.71 -0.89 -0.85
CA ASP A 1130 14.81 -2.08 0.00
C ASP A 1130 14.69 -3.38 -0.81
N ASP A 1131 14.82 -4.53 -0.14
CA ASP A 1131 14.76 -5.88 -0.75
C ASP A 1131 13.42 -6.18 -1.45
N THR A 1132 12.39 -5.38 -1.20
CA THR A 1132 11.06 -5.48 -1.82
C THR A 1132 10.84 -4.47 -2.95
N GLY A 1133 11.86 -3.65 -3.26
CA GLY A 1133 11.77 -2.58 -4.25
C GLY A 1133 11.00 -1.35 -3.77
N ALA A 1134 10.75 -1.22 -2.46
CA ALA A 1134 10.13 -0.03 -1.89
C ALA A 1134 11.19 1.04 -1.60
N PRO A 1135 10.87 2.32 -1.86
CA PRO A 1135 11.82 3.41 -1.68
C PRO A 1135 12.06 3.72 -0.20
N ARG A 1136 13.32 3.82 0.20
CA ARG A 1136 13.75 4.19 1.55
C ARG A 1136 14.72 5.36 1.48
N TYR A 1137 14.25 6.57 1.78
CA TYR A 1137 15.08 7.76 1.77
C TYR A 1137 14.50 8.89 2.63
N SER A 1138 15.36 9.83 3.02
CA SER A 1138 14.95 11.06 3.72
C SER A 1138 14.23 12.01 2.76
N VAL A 1139 12.89 12.00 2.80
CA VAL A 1139 12.04 12.90 2.01
C VAL A 1139 12.40 14.39 2.19
N PRO A 1140 12.67 14.90 3.41
CA PRO A 1140 13.05 16.30 3.61
C PRO A 1140 14.38 16.67 2.95
N VAL A 1141 15.38 15.78 2.97
CA VAL A 1141 16.69 16.03 2.33
C VAL A 1141 16.58 15.92 0.82
N ALA A 1142 15.87 14.92 0.30
CA ALA A 1142 15.62 14.76 -1.13
C ALA A 1142 14.93 15.99 -1.74
N GLN A 1143 13.93 16.57 -1.06
CA GLN A 1143 13.29 17.82 -1.49
C GLN A 1143 14.28 18.99 -1.59
N GLN A 1144 15.19 19.12 -0.61
CA GLN A 1144 16.21 20.16 -0.63
C GLN A 1144 17.27 19.95 -1.74
N LEU A 1145 17.60 18.69 -2.05
CA LEU A 1145 18.49 18.33 -3.15
C LEU A 1145 17.86 18.62 -4.52
N VAL A 1146 16.56 18.34 -4.68
CA VAL A 1146 15.77 18.71 -5.86
C VAL A 1146 15.76 20.23 -6.03
N ALA A 1147 15.49 20.98 -4.96
CA ALA A 1147 15.57 22.44 -4.97
C ALA A 1147 16.98 22.98 -5.28
N ALA A 1148 18.03 22.21 -4.99
CA ALA A 1148 19.42 22.53 -5.30
C ALA A 1148 19.85 22.17 -6.74
N GLY A 1149 18.97 21.53 -7.53
CA GLY A 1149 19.22 21.19 -8.94
C GLY A 1149 19.56 19.72 -9.21
N MET A 1150 19.38 18.83 -8.24
CA MET A 1150 19.54 17.37 -8.42
C MET A 1150 18.17 16.68 -8.35
N PRO A 1151 17.54 16.29 -9.48
CA PRO A 1151 16.31 15.52 -9.46
C PRO A 1151 16.54 14.18 -8.74
N VAL A 1152 15.65 13.83 -7.81
CA VAL A 1152 15.71 12.59 -7.04
C VAL A 1152 14.56 11.67 -7.43
N ALA A 1153 14.84 10.42 -7.76
CA ALA A 1153 13.84 9.41 -8.08
C ALA A 1153 14.20 8.05 -7.46
N ALA A 1154 13.20 7.27 -7.07
CA ALA A 1154 13.40 5.88 -6.68
C ALA A 1154 13.25 4.99 -7.93
N LEU A 1155 14.33 4.37 -8.37
CA LEU A 1155 14.38 3.68 -9.66
C LEU A 1155 15.05 2.32 -9.52
N SER A 1156 14.44 1.30 -10.11
CA SER A 1156 15.12 0.01 -10.32
C SER A 1156 16.31 0.17 -11.29
N PRO A 1157 17.29 -0.75 -11.34
CA PRO A 1157 18.46 -0.63 -12.21
C PRO A 1157 18.13 -0.41 -13.68
N MET A 1158 17.09 -1.09 -14.20
CA MET A 1158 16.63 -0.89 -15.57
C MET A 1158 15.95 0.47 -15.75
N ALA A 1159 15.19 0.94 -14.76
CA ALA A 1159 14.60 2.27 -14.77
C ALA A 1159 15.67 3.36 -14.65
N LEU A 1160 16.74 3.14 -13.89
CA LEU A 1160 17.91 4.01 -13.80
C LEU A 1160 18.68 4.02 -15.13
N ALA A 1161 18.94 2.88 -15.74
CA ALA A 1161 19.58 2.79 -17.06
C ALA A 1161 18.73 3.45 -18.16
N ARG A 1162 17.40 3.31 -18.10
CA ARG A 1162 16.45 4.07 -18.94
C ARG A 1162 16.52 5.56 -18.65
N TRP A 1163 16.52 5.97 -17.39
CA TRP A 1163 16.57 7.39 -17.00
C TRP A 1163 17.87 8.08 -17.40
N VAL A 1164 18.99 7.39 -17.25
CA VAL A 1164 20.29 7.75 -17.82
C VAL A 1164 20.17 7.90 -19.34
N GLY A 1165 19.56 6.92 -20.01
CA GLY A 1165 19.27 6.97 -21.45
C GLY A 1165 18.40 8.17 -21.87
N ASP A 1166 17.36 8.48 -21.10
CA ASP A 1166 16.42 9.59 -21.32
C ASP A 1166 17.09 10.95 -21.15
N ARG A 1167 17.92 11.12 -20.11
CA ARG A 1167 18.70 12.35 -19.90
C ARG A 1167 19.74 12.55 -21.01
N LEU A 1168 20.32 11.48 -21.53
CA LEU A 1168 21.19 11.52 -22.72
C LEU A 1168 20.41 11.94 -24.00
N ARG A 1169 19.07 11.80 -24.06
CA ARG A 1169 18.22 12.32 -25.16
C ARG A 1169 18.01 13.84 -25.12
N GLY A 1170 18.38 14.52 -24.02
CA GLY A 1170 18.09 15.95 -23.83
C GLY A 1170 16.61 16.25 -23.57
N GLU A 1171 15.82 15.24 -23.21
CA GLU A 1171 14.47 15.42 -22.71
C GLU A 1171 14.55 15.96 -21.28
N ALA A 1172 14.14 17.21 -21.10
CA ALA A 1172 13.90 17.77 -19.78
C ALA A 1172 12.54 17.25 -19.30
N ARG A 1173 12.57 16.26 -18.41
CA ARG A 1173 11.49 16.05 -17.43
C ARG A 1173 11.77 16.92 -16.22
#